data_AF-A0A167SFY0-F1
#
_entry.id   AF-A0A167SFY0-F1
#
_cell.length_a   1.000
_cell.length_b   1.000
_cell.length_c   1.000
_cell.angle_alpha   90.00
_cell.angle_beta   90.00
_cell.angle_gamma   90.00
#
_symmetry.space_group_name_H-M   'P 1'
#
loop_
_entity.id
_entity.type
_entity.pdbx_description
1 polymer ?
#
loop_
_entity_poly.entity_id
_entity_poly.type
_entity_poly.pdbx_seq_one_letter_code
_entity_poly.pdbx_strand_id
1 'polypeptide(L)'
;MASIKYDSEFMTNLVAGKPVSPIATSEGETGIPGNPKKRFAVIMDEHRQPMVVHLSDESRPKLQIIRHDEKDVLHVFDLGQAFDIPLDASVQAFDVTQDDSLNLYLSFAYLRTPTTSNLVIAKPLTPNCLVPGRKLEKLEGESTDIASVKQIIMTRMWKNSGTLFPFVILTHQIKGPNQLMSEAMSTIWAPNLNSWSKTTDVIIPGSYGTILKIAPSTAGQWHGFYLLYDFKGQRKLASYFMGLDAHSAGYKRIMHGAMLQPEYDNIFTLGTVRDYEDADAPMISTSEGLFFEPWSRSFLVYGQWKRLSGDKNFQSCKNLQATHWGDDQCIWFRSSLNEVGYVRTNTNTIKDKRRDMLPAPVLLLPAGDSLCAEPLMIGEFAGHIWQSLFVADYNGSLTHLQQASDTGHWLQKPFYTYHSEGTHDVDGYTITIRPLQEDQSPLIGGLVQIRSSSAVTGYLNGRNVTLSPSPRWYLADFEGSLNFIVPTTSMACPILTIDGLQTATKTPLDVSRTVIDPSKKVEARWDEIIDSCQSWKDFKSFKLENGRTIFPQHEGPPDEDLQHGFDQFKTLQIARKRLHPDGTVAFFDGADGSVIPPPEGLFDILSDAWHYVTKMAHNVEHWFVESANEFLRFVCKIGNKVFKLVLDTVEKVMHAMSWVWKKLKTVIKDLINILGHIFNWKEIISTKNSISALLTSSIDLLAEKAGDAGERLSSKMSEAAKTMREGQARSDIGEKISSDSNPSLKGLSYNTSVAWMGERMKNGGMATMPQNEHGLTSHPEVTKCWNKTLPHVQSMQRHVNGLANKVNSNRAQKGSMTSGQTFTLLQEFAQPGVDTLKLIAGGMLDGLHALLQQISKYGNAKITIPVLSGLYKTIVGHDLTVFDAVSLILGFVTNAITSIVTGQAPPVIPDLQSSTTLGRLVGVYTPRLPAKAITDFHTLTGGLVVTCTILYRIVEYFKLLKQIATGGVKVSSGIGITDCLWAIFQGVYTIHSFPTDPDMPGMVFRGQICAFNIVKNVTHILAACMSGVSSKEESAAGEVAQGLGVDTFVVIVDTAVSAITSGLGILVGGFELDESTWKNFSIEGSTAGIVGCILNVVKDVSYFVLFIAPEEVVESVPGYFIWQGASDGLILVTCFKWRCDFDLDAKHLPHRVLSGQVGSRVHSLG
;
A
#
# COMPACT_ATOMS: atom_id res chain seq x y z
N MET A 1 -7.91 18.67 -24.73
CA MET A 1 -7.78 17.21 -24.54
C MET A 1 -7.19 16.91 -23.18
N ALA A 2 -7.83 16.02 -22.44
CA ALA A 2 -7.32 15.52 -21.16
C ALA A 2 -6.06 14.66 -21.39
N SER A 3 -5.22 14.51 -20.37
CA SER A 3 -3.99 13.73 -20.46
C SER A 3 -3.76 12.86 -19.22
N ILE A 4 -2.95 11.82 -19.37
CA ILE A 4 -2.56 10.93 -18.28
C ILE A 4 -1.07 11.11 -18.02
N LYS A 5 -0.71 11.28 -16.76
CA LYS A 5 0.67 11.10 -16.29
C LYS A 5 0.73 9.88 -15.40
N TYR A 6 1.82 9.13 -15.47
CA TYR A 6 2.02 7.99 -14.59
C TYR A 6 3.49 7.82 -14.25
N ASP A 7 3.72 7.10 -13.16
CA ASP A 7 5.04 6.65 -12.75
C ASP A 7 4.89 5.30 -12.03
N SER A 8 5.90 4.43 -12.13
CA SER A 8 5.83 3.06 -11.61
C SER A 8 7.16 2.59 -11.10
N GLU A 9 7.13 1.75 -10.06
CA GLU A 9 8.27 1.47 -9.22
C GLU A 9 8.27 0.03 -8.68
N PHE A 10 9.34 -0.72 -8.92
CA PHE A 10 9.50 -2.09 -8.39
C PHE A 10 10.21 -2.06 -7.02
N MET A 11 9.50 -2.42 -5.96
CA MET A 11 9.98 -2.25 -4.59
C MET A 11 9.33 -3.22 -3.60
N THR A 12 9.98 -3.39 -2.45
CA THR A 12 9.33 -3.98 -1.27
C THR A 12 8.52 -2.90 -0.56
N ASN A 13 7.20 -3.06 -0.56
CA ASN A 13 6.27 -2.22 0.19
C ASN A 13 6.06 -2.81 1.59
N LEU A 14 5.97 -1.98 2.63
CA LEU A 14 5.43 -2.43 3.91
C LEU A 14 3.93 -2.18 3.94
N VAL A 15 3.13 -3.20 4.19
CA VAL A 15 1.68 -3.09 4.34
C VAL A 15 1.31 -3.44 5.78
N ALA A 16 0.35 -2.70 6.35
CA ALA A 16 -0.15 -2.97 7.69
C ALA A 16 -0.83 -4.33 7.72
N GLY A 17 -0.35 -5.20 8.58
CA GLY A 17 -0.90 -6.53 8.75
C GLY A 17 0.01 -7.43 9.55
N LYS A 18 -0.60 -8.45 10.16
CA LYS A 18 0.08 -9.52 10.88
C LYS A 18 -0.33 -10.85 10.25
N PRO A 19 0.58 -11.85 10.22
CA PRO A 19 0.18 -13.22 9.98
C PRO A 19 -1.01 -13.59 10.84
N VAL A 20 -2.00 -14.24 10.20
CA VAL A 20 -3.09 -14.90 10.92
C VAL A 20 -2.47 -15.85 11.95
N SER A 21 -3.11 -16.00 13.11
CA SER A 21 -2.73 -17.04 14.07
C SER A 21 -2.52 -18.36 13.34
N PRO A 22 -1.41 -19.07 13.58
CA PRO A 22 -1.15 -20.35 12.94
C PRO A 22 -2.35 -21.27 13.03
N ILE A 23 -2.68 -21.91 11.92
CA ILE A 23 -3.68 -22.98 11.90
C ILE A 23 -3.09 -24.19 12.62
N ALA A 24 -3.89 -24.90 13.42
CA ALA A 24 -3.44 -26.08 14.14
C ALA A 24 -2.77 -27.13 13.22
N THR A 25 -1.45 -27.36 13.37
CA THR A 25 -0.63 -28.12 12.40
C THR A 25 -0.11 -29.48 12.88
N SER A 26 -0.38 -29.92 14.12
CA SER A 26 0.32 -31.08 14.71
C SER A 26 0.31 -32.36 13.84
N GLU A 27 1.49 -32.69 13.29
CA GLU A 27 1.80 -33.97 12.67
C GLU A 27 1.72 -35.06 13.75
N GLY A 28 0.61 -35.81 13.77
CA GLY A 28 0.44 -36.93 14.70
C GLY A 28 -1.01 -37.26 15.02
N GLU A 29 -1.91 -36.27 15.02
CA GLU A 29 -3.35 -36.51 15.16
C GLU A 29 -3.97 -36.82 13.78
N THR A 30 -3.54 -37.91 13.17
CA THR A 30 -4.09 -38.33 11.89
C THR A 30 -5.58 -38.63 12.08
N GLY A 31 -6.43 -37.94 11.33
CA GLY A 31 -7.88 -38.14 11.27
C GLY A 31 -8.23 -39.54 10.76
N ILE A 32 -9.03 -39.61 9.70
CA ILE A 32 -9.07 -40.78 8.84
C ILE A 32 -7.89 -40.63 7.85
N PRO A 33 -7.09 -41.68 7.53
CA PRO A 33 -5.89 -41.53 6.69
C PRO A 33 -6.09 -40.78 5.36
N GLY A 34 -7.22 -40.95 4.67
CA GLY A 34 -7.57 -40.23 3.44
C GLY A 34 -8.46 -38.98 3.66
N ASN A 35 -9.01 -38.79 4.85
CA ASN A 35 -9.78 -37.61 5.21
C ASN A 35 -9.07 -36.90 6.37
N PRO A 36 -8.12 -35.98 6.13
CA PRO A 36 -7.47 -35.25 7.21
C PRO A 36 -8.51 -34.43 7.98
N LYS A 37 -8.25 -34.22 9.28
CA LYS A 37 -9.11 -33.39 10.13
C LYS A 37 -9.17 -31.98 9.54
N LYS A 38 -10.39 -31.47 9.29
CA LYS A 38 -10.61 -30.13 8.76
C LYS A 38 -10.04 -29.11 9.76
N ARG A 39 -9.04 -28.35 9.31
CA ARG A 39 -8.34 -27.34 10.13
C ARG A 39 -8.78 -25.92 9.79
N PHE A 40 -9.09 -25.70 8.53
CA PHE A 40 -9.73 -24.51 8.02
C PHE A 40 -10.66 -24.88 6.87
N ALA A 41 -11.54 -23.96 6.51
CA ALA A 41 -12.43 -24.06 5.36
C ALA A 41 -12.60 -22.65 4.77
N VAL A 42 -12.83 -22.60 3.46
CA VAL A 42 -13.02 -21.34 2.74
C VAL A 42 -14.45 -21.30 2.22
N ILE A 43 -15.14 -20.20 2.51
CA ILE A 43 -16.51 -19.89 2.07
C ILE A 43 -16.55 -18.48 1.46
N MET A 44 -17.69 -18.05 0.95
CA MET A 44 -17.88 -16.72 0.38
C MET A 44 -18.67 -15.79 1.31
N ASP A 45 -18.34 -14.50 1.30
CA ASP A 45 -19.15 -13.45 1.89
C ASP A 45 -20.31 -13.00 0.99
N GLU A 46 -21.08 -12.01 1.45
CA GLU A 46 -22.18 -11.38 0.70
C GLU A 46 -21.75 -10.72 -0.62
N HIS A 47 -20.47 -10.39 -0.78
CA HIS A 47 -19.86 -9.82 -1.96
C HIS A 47 -19.10 -10.88 -2.79
N ARG A 48 -19.27 -12.16 -2.45
CA ARG A 48 -18.58 -13.31 -3.05
C ARG A 48 -17.06 -13.28 -2.91
N GLN A 49 -16.54 -12.58 -1.90
CA GLN A 49 -15.13 -12.62 -1.52
C GLN A 49 -14.85 -13.79 -0.56
N PRO A 50 -13.63 -14.34 -0.54
CA PRO A 50 -13.30 -15.44 0.36
C PRO A 50 -13.32 -15.05 1.85
N MET A 51 -13.93 -15.91 2.67
CA MET A 51 -13.85 -15.92 4.14
C MET A 51 -13.22 -17.23 4.59
N VAL A 52 -12.42 -17.21 5.66
CA VAL A 52 -11.72 -18.39 6.16
C VAL A 52 -12.19 -18.72 7.58
N VAL A 53 -12.83 -19.87 7.76
CA VAL A 53 -13.17 -20.43 9.09
C VAL A 53 -12.05 -21.38 9.49
N HIS A 54 -11.47 -21.25 10.68
CA HIS A 54 -10.32 -22.07 11.10
C HIS A 54 -10.28 -22.35 12.60
N LEU A 55 -9.47 -23.34 12.97
CA LEU A 55 -9.07 -23.62 14.35
C LEU A 55 -7.69 -23.04 14.64
N SER A 56 -7.56 -22.27 15.73
CA SER A 56 -6.27 -21.74 16.17
C SER A 56 -5.31 -22.85 16.65
N ASP A 57 -4.01 -22.69 16.42
CA ASP A 57 -2.93 -23.59 16.91
C ASP A 57 -2.55 -23.34 18.38
N GLU A 58 -3.48 -22.80 19.17
CA GLU A 58 -3.27 -22.62 20.61
C GLU A 58 -3.36 -23.96 21.34
N SER A 59 -2.79 -24.05 22.55
CA SER A 59 -2.94 -25.23 23.41
C SER A 59 -4.40 -25.61 23.69
N ARG A 60 -5.32 -24.65 23.50
CA ARG A 60 -6.77 -24.84 23.45
C ARG A 60 -7.32 -24.23 22.15
N PRO A 61 -7.52 -25.04 21.10
CA PRO A 61 -7.99 -24.55 19.82
C PRO A 61 -9.36 -23.85 19.93
N LYS A 62 -9.45 -22.66 19.34
CA LYS A 62 -10.69 -21.87 19.23
C LYS A 62 -11.19 -21.87 17.80
N LEU A 63 -12.51 -21.81 17.63
CA LEU A 63 -13.13 -21.65 16.32
C LEU A 63 -13.19 -20.16 15.95
N GLN A 64 -12.46 -19.77 14.92
CA GLN A 64 -12.33 -18.40 14.47
C GLN A 64 -12.70 -18.25 13.01
N ILE A 65 -13.05 -17.04 12.61
CA ILE A 65 -13.29 -16.70 11.21
C ILE A 65 -12.58 -15.41 10.83
N ILE A 66 -12.14 -15.37 9.58
CA ILE A 66 -11.46 -14.26 8.94
C ILE A 66 -12.35 -13.76 7.80
N ARG A 67 -12.70 -12.49 7.82
CA ARG A 67 -13.53 -11.86 6.78
C ARG A 67 -13.18 -10.38 6.58
N HIS A 68 -13.66 -9.83 5.48
CA HIS A 68 -13.64 -8.41 5.20
C HIS A 68 -14.70 -7.65 6.01
N ASP A 69 -14.38 -6.43 6.45
CA ASP A 69 -15.34 -5.44 6.96
C ASP A 69 -15.88 -4.52 5.85
N GLU A 70 -16.72 -3.54 6.20
CA GLU A 70 -17.27 -2.55 5.27
C GLU A 70 -16.21 -1.69 4.55
N LYS A 71 -14.99 -1.65 5.08
CA LYS A 71 -13.84 -0.94 4.49
C LYS A 71 -12.89 -1.88 3.76
N ASP A 72 -13.30 -3.13 3.54
CA ASP A 72 -12.54 -4.20 2.89
C ASP A 72 -11.28 -4.65 3.67
N VAL A 73 -11.28 -4.45 4.99
CA VAL A 73 -10.18 -4.85 5.88
C VAL A 73 -10.42 -6.24 6.46
N LEU A 74 -9.41 -7.11 6.43
CA LEU A 74 -9.48 -8.46 7.00
C LEU A 74 -9.36 -8.43 8.53
N HIS A 75 -10.39 -8.95 9.21
CA HIS A 75 -10.46 -9.10 10.67
C HIS A 75 -10.68 -10.55 11.09
N VAL A 76 -10.16 -10.90 12.28
CA VAL A 76 -10.41 -12.18 12.94
C VAL A 76 -11.40 -11.99 14.08
N PHE A 77 -12.40 -12.86 14.20
CA PHE A 77 -13.23 -12.95 15.41
C PHE A 77 -13.53 -14.40 15.82
N ASP A 78 -13.82 -14.55 17.11
CA ASP A 78 -14.10 -15.83 17.75
C ASP A 78 -15.58 -16.24 17.55
N LEU A 79 -15.79 -17.27 16.73
CA LEU A 79 -17.13 -17.82 16.49
C LEU A 79 -17.64 -18.61 17.70
N GLY A 80 -16.76 -19.19 18.52
CA GLY A 80 -17.15 -19.93 19.72
C GLY A 80 -17.92 -19.03 20.70
N GLN A 81 -17.43 -17.81 20.92
CA GLN A 81 -18.10 -16.82 21.76
C GLN A 81 -19.50 -16.46 21.26
N ALA A 82 -19.70 -16.41 19.94
CA ALA A 82 -21.00 -16.10 19.35
C ALA A 82 -22.09 -17.15 19.68
N PHE A 83 -21.71 -18.38 20.05
CA PHE A 83 -22.61 -19.46 20.46
C PHE A 83 -22.66 -19.68 21.99
N ASP A 84 -22.12 -18.73 22.77
CA ASP A 84 -22.05 -18.78 24.23
C ASP A 84 -21.37 -20.06 24.76
N ILE A 85 -20.30 -20.54 24.09
CA ILE A 85 -19.49 -21.65 24.64
C ILE A 85 -18.52 -21.12 25.71
N PRO A 86 -18.08 -21.96 26.67
CA PRO A 86 -17.09 -21.54 27.68
C PRO A 86 -15.79 -21.02 27.04
N LEU A 87 -15.24 -19.93 27.58
CA LEU A 87 -14.00 -19.31 27.06
C LEU A 87 -12.78 -20.25 27.09
N ASP A 88 -12.82 -21.25 27.97
CA ASP A 88 -11.79 -22.26 28.14
C ASP A 88 -12.06 -23.55 27.35
N ALA A 89 -13.16 -23.61 26.59
CA ALA A 89 -13.51 -24.76 25.77
C ALA A 89 -12.46 -25.01 24.66
N SER A 90 -12.11 -26.28 24.49
CA SER A 90 -11.23 -26.74 23.41
C SER A 90 -12.06 -27.30 22.26
N VAL A 91 -12.09 -26.60 21.13
CA VAL A 91 -12.83 -27.03 19.94
C VAL A 91 -12.07 -28.16 19.27
N GLN A 92 -12.74 -29.32 19.15
CA GLN A 92 -12.13 -30.55 18.66
C GLN A 92 -12.27 -30.68 17.15
N ALA A 93 -13.42 -30.37 16.56
CA ALA A 93 -13.68 -30.53 15.14
C ALA A 93 -14.79 -29.57 14.69
N PHE A 94 -14.75 -29.16 13.43
CA PHE A 94 -15.81 -28.40 12.80
C PHE A 94 -15.96 -28.79 11.34
N ASP A 95 -17.13 -28.46 10.78
CA ASP A 95 -17.33 -28.38 9.35
C ASP A 95 -18.24 -27.20 9.01
N VAL A 96 -18.05 -26.62 7.83
CA VAL A 96 -18.88 -25.55 7.29
C VAL A 96 -19.12 -25.81 5.80
N THR A 97 -20.37 -25.66 5.38
CA THR A 97 -20.77 -25.74 3.97
C THR A 97 -21.58 -24.51 3.59
N GLN A 98 -21.55 -24.16 2.31
CA GLN A 98 -22.28 -23.04 1.76
C GLN A 98 -23.05 -23.49 0.52
N ASP A 99 -24.31 -23.05 0.40
CA ASP A 99 -25.11 -23.27 -0.80
C ASP A 99 -24.93 -22.17 -1.86
N ASP A 100 -25.48 -22.37 -3.05
CA ASP A 100 -25.40 -21.40 -4.15
C ASP A 100 -26.09 -20.05 -3.85
N SER A 101 -26.95 -20.01 -2.81
CA SER A 101 -27.64 -18.81 -2.32
C SER A 101 -26.87 -18.12 -1.18
N LEU A 102 -25.63 -18.55 -0.93
CA LEU A 102 -24.73 -18.08 0.13
C LEU A 102 -25.18 -18.44 1.55
N ASN A 103 -26.20 -19.28 1.75
CA ASN A 103 -26.55 -19.76 3.09
C ASN A 103 -25.43 -20.65 3.64
N LEU A 104 -25.09 -20.42 4.89
CA LEU A 104 -24.02 -21.09 5.62
C LEU A 104 -24.60 -22.07 6.62
N TYR A 105 -24.02 -23.26 6.64
CA TYR A 105 -24.34 -24.31 7.59
C TYR A 105 -23.07 -24.66 8.34
N LEU A 106 -23.11 -24.54 9.67
CA LEU A 106 -21.96 -24.72 10.56
C LEU A 106 -22.29 -25.74 11.64
N SER A 107 -21.39 -26.70 11.83
CA SER A 107 -21.42 -27.64 12.95
C SER A 107 -20.03 -27.76 13.56
N PHE A 108 -19.93 -27.72 14.88
CA PHE A 108 -18.66 -27.90 15.58
C PHE A 108 -18.84 -28.64 16.91
N ALA A 109 -17.78 -29.30 17.36
CA ALA A 109 -17.75 -30.04 18.61
C ALA A 109 -16.60 -29.55 19.49
N TYR A 110 -16.85 -29.45 20.80
CA TYR A 110 -15.84 -29.08 21.80
C TYR A 110 -15.81 -30.07 22.96
N LEU A 111 -14.65 -30.20 23.59
CA LEU A 111 -14.40 -31.20 24.62
C LEU A 111 -15.29 -30.96 25.85
N ARG A 112 -16.03 -31.99 26.29
CA ARG A 112 -16.76 -31.99 27.56
C ARG A 112 -15.97 -32.75 28.63
N THR A 113 -15.47 -33.93 28.26
CA THR A 113 -14.55 -34.77 29.04
C THR A 113 -13.54 -35.41 28.07
N PRO A 114 -12.45 -36.04 28.52
CA PRO A 114 -11.51 -36.72 27.62
C PRO A 114 -12.13 -37.76 26.66
N THR A 115 -13.34 -38.26 26.95
CA THR A 115 -14.03 -39.28 26.17
C THR A 115 -15.35 -38.81 25.54
N THR A 116 -15.82 -37.58 25.82
CA THR A 116 -17.10 -37.05 25.33
C THR A 116 -17.00 -35.60 24.86
N SER A 117 -17.86 -35.24 23.91
CA SER A 117 -17.92 -33.90 23.31
C SER A 117 -19.29 -33.27 23.50
N ASN A 118 -19.34 -31.95 23.52
CA ASN A 118 -20.56 -31.19 23.25
C ASN A 118 -20.62 -30.90 21.75
N LEU A 119 -21.80 -31.06 21.15
CA LEU A 119 -22.05 -30.74 19.74
C LEU A 119 -22.87 -29.46 19.64
N VAL A 120 -22.43 -28.56 18.77
CA VAL A 120 -23.15 -27.34 18.41
C VAL A 120 -23.50 -27.41 16.93
N ILE A 121 -24.78 -27.24 16.63
CA ILE A 121 -25.31 -27.11 15.27
C ILE A 121 -25.93 -25.73 15.16
N ALA A 122 -25.35 -24.86 14.33
CA ALA A 122 -25.88 -23.53 14.11
C ALA A 122 -27.19 -23.61 13.31
N LYS A 123 -28.15 -22.72 13.59
CA LYS A 123 -29.21 -22.47 12.60
C LYS A 123 -28.59 -21.94 11.30
N PRO A 124 -29.18 -22.16 10.12
CA PRO A 124 -28.67 -21.62 8.87
C PRO A 124 -28.40 -20.11 8.98
N LEU A 125 -27.21 -19.70 8.56
CA LEU A 125 -26.72 -18.32 8.69
C LEU A 125 -26.56 -17.71 7.31
N THR A 126 -26.66 -16.39 7.21
CA THR A 126 -26.14 -15.64 6.06
C THR A 126 -24.79 -15.00 6.41
N PRO A 127 -23.87 -14.77 5.46
CA PRO A 127 -22.57 -14.17 5.74
C PRO A 127 -22.67 -12.84 6.51
N ASN A 128 -23.66 -11.99 6.20
CA ASN A 128 -23.97 -10.74 6.91
C ASN A 128 -24.23 -10.89 8.42
N CYS A 129 -24.55 -12.09 8.90
CA CYS A 129 -24.77 -12.34 10.32
C CYS A 129 -23.47 -12.57 11.10
N LEU A 130 -22.37 -12.86 10.42
CA LEU A 130 -21.08 -13.16 11.02
C LEU A 130 -20.33 -11.85 11.30
N VAL A 131 -20.78 -11.10 12.30
CA VAL A 131 -20.17 -9.83 12.73
C VAL A 131 -19.72 -9.92 14.20
N PRO A 132 -18.65 -9.19 14.60
CA PRO A 132 -18.14 -9.22 15.97
C PRO A 132 -19.21 -8.88 17.01
N GLY A 133 -19.26 -9.64 18.11
CA GLY A 133 -20.16 -9.40 19.25
C GLY A 133 -21.62 -9.83 19.05
N ARG A 134 -22.02 -10.26 17.85
CA ARG A 134 -23.38 -10.75 17.61
C ARG A 134 -23.54 -12.19 18.11
N LYS A 135 -24.59 -12.42 18.90
CA LYS A 135 -24.99 -13.78 19.29
C LYS A 135 -25.65 -14.51 18.12
N LEU A 136 -25.30 -15.78 17.95
CA LEU A 136 -25.80 -16.66 16.90
C LEU A 136 -26.62 -17.79 17.53
N GLU A 137 -27.69 -18.18 16.83
CA GLU A 137 -28.59 -19.21 17.30
C GLU A 137 -28.10 -20.61 16.96
N LYS A 138 -28.25 -21.54 17.92
CA LYS A 138 -28.00 -22.97 17.74
C LYS A 138 -29.30 -23.76 17.83
N LEU A 139 -29.31 -24.95 17.24
CA LEU A 139 -30.39 -25.93 17.37
C LEU A 139 -30.33 -26.62 18.74
N GLU A 140 -31.49 -26.89 19.33
CA GLU A 140 -31.58 -27.63 20.59
C GLU A 140 -31.30 -29.12 20.37
N GLY A 141 -30.42 -29.69 21.20
CA GLY A 141 -29.97 -31.08 21.06
C GLY A 141 -30.71 -32.04 21.96
N GLU A 142 -31.17 -33.16 21.40
CA GLU A 142 -31.87 -34.20 22.17
C GLU A 142 -30.92 -35.17 22.93
N SER A 143 -29.61 -35.17 22.61
CA SER A 143 -28.64 -36.10 23.19
C SER A 143 -27.43 -35.39 23.81
N THR A 144 -27.10 -35.72 25.05
CA THR A 144 -25.93 -35.19 25.79
C THR A 144 -24.72 -36.14 25.80
N ASP A 145 -24.87 -37.36 25.26
CA ASP A 145 -23.86 -38.43 25.25
C ASP A 145 -23.25 -38.62 23.84
N ILE A 146 -22.54 -37.59 23.39
CA ILE A 146 -21.71 -37.66 22.17
C ILE A 146 -20.31 -38.11 22.57
N ALA A 147 -19.88 -39.28 22.08
CA ALA A 147 -18.50 -39.75 22.24
C ALA A 147 -17.53 -38.77 21.56
N SER A 148 -16.29 -38.70 22.07
CA SER A 148 -15.26 -37.76 21.62
C SER A 148 -15.19 -37.68 20.08
N VAL A 149 -15.53 -36.51 19.55
CA VAL A 149 -15.65 -36.26 18.12
C VAL A 149 -14.26 -35.97 17.54
N LYS A 150 -13.88 -36.77 16.55
CA LYS A 150 -12.61 -36.62 15.82
C LYS A 150 -12.78 -35.73 14.58
N GLN A 151 -13.88 -35.91 13.85
CA GLN A 151 -14.19 -35.15 12.62
C GLN A 151 -15.70 -34.97 12.47
N ILE A 152 -16.07 -33.87 11.83
CA ILE A 152 -17.43 -33.57 11.38
C ILE A 152 -17.36 -33.46 9.85
N ILE A 153 -18.33 -34.04 9.16
CA ILE A 153 -18.47 -33.98 7.70
C ILE A 153 -19.93 -33.68 7.39
N MET A 154 -20.18 -32.67 6.58
CA MET A 154 -21.52 -32.28 6.14
C MET A 154 -21.70 -32.46 4.63
N THR A 155 -22.91 -32.84 4.23
CA THR A 155 -23.32 -32.83 2.82
C THR A 155 -23.53 -31.41 2.30
N ARG A 156 -23.43 -31.21 0.99
CA ARG A 156 -23.80 -29.93 0.38
C ARG A 156 -25.32 -29.77 0.32
N MET A 157 -25.79 -28.53 0.35
CA MET A 157 -27.19 -28.18 0.18
C MET A 157 -27.42 -27.61 -1.22
N TRP A 158 -28.45 -28.10 -1.89
CA TRP A 158 -28.89 -27.66 -3.20
C TRP A 158 -30.32 -27.15 -3.16
N LYS A 159 -30.73 -26.43 -4.20
CA LYS A 159 -32.09 -25.89 -4.32
C LYS A 159 -33.19 -26.95 -4.13
N ASN A 160 -32.91 -28.20 -4.49
CA ASN A 160 -33.87 -29.31 -4.45
C ASN A 160 -33.53 -30.36 -3.36
N SER A 161 -32.78 -30.01 -2.32
CA SER A 161 -32.30 -30.95 -1.30
C SER A 161 -33.39 -31.63 -0.46
N GLY A 162 -34.64 -31.14 -0.48
CA GLY A 162 -35.75 -31.73 0.28
C GLY A 162 -35.62 -31.67 1.81
N THR A 163 -34.46 -31.27 2.33
CA THR A 163 -34.12 -31.08 3.74
C THR A 163 -33.84 -29.61 4.04
N LEU A 164 -33.94 -29.20 5.30
CA LEU A 164 -33.68 -27.81 5.72
C LEU A 164 -32.24 -27.60 6.22
N PHE A 165 -31.51 -28.68 6.50
CA PHE A 165 -30.16 -28.67 7.03
C PHE A 165 -29.33 -29.83 6.45
N PRO A 166 -28.02 -29.64 6.22
CA PRO A 166 -27.13 -30.71 5.78
C PRO A 166 -27.23 -31.97 6.63
N PHE A 167 -27.00 -33.12 6.00
CA PHE A 167 -26.73 -34.33 6.75
C PHE A 167 -25.34 -34.23 7.38
N VAL A 168 -25.27 -34.39 8.71
CA VAL A 168 -24.04 -34.27 9.49
C VAL A 168 -23.57 -35.65 9.91
N ILE A 169 -22.31 -35.95 9.62
CA ILE A 169 -21.64 -37.20 9.96
C ILE A 169 -20.56 -36.88 11.00
N LEU A 170 -20.61 -37.58 12.12
CA LEU A 170 -19.62 -37.51 13.18
C LEU A 170 -18.77 -38.77 13.13
N THR A 171 -17.45 -38.60 13.17
CA THR A 171 -16.52 -39.72 13.39
C THR A 171 -15.98 -39.64 14.81
N HIS A 172 -15.86 -40.79 15.46
CA HIS A 172 -15.42 -40.89 16.85
C HIS A 172 -14.03 -41.53 16.95
N GLN A 173 -13.40 -41.43 18.12
CA GLN A 173 -12.11 -42.05 18.37
C GLN A 173 -12.21 -43.59 18.30
N ILE A 174 -11.44 -44.18 17.38
CA ILE A 174 -11.39 -45.63 17.17
C ILE A 174 -10.60 -46.27 18.31
N LYS A 175 -11.19 -47.26 19.00
CA LYS A 175 -10.59 -47.94 20.17
C LYS A 175 -9.82 -49.22 19.81
N GLY A 176 -9.90 -49.72 18.58
CA GLY A 176 -9.17 -50.90 18.11
C GLY A 176 -9.72 -51.50 16.80
N PRO A 177 -9.07 -52.54 16.25
CA PRO A 177 -9.61 -53.31 15.14
C PRO A 177 -10.88 -54.07 15.59
N ASN A 178 -11.92 -54.12 14.74
CA ASN A 178 -13.23 -54.79 14.96
C ASN A 178 -14.31 -54.03 15.75
N GLN A 179 -14.27 -52.69 15.81
CA GLN A 179 -15.43 -51.91 16.29
C GLN A 179 -16.64 -52.04 15.36
N LEU A 180 -17.84 -51.76 15.87
CA LEU A 180 -19.08 -51.64 15.07
C LEU A 180 -19.16 -50.25 14.43
N MET A 181 -19.76 -50.14 13.23
CA MET A 181 -19.74 -48.89 12.46
C MET A 181 -20.48 -47.79 13.20
N SER A 182 -21.53 -48.19 13.92
CA SER A 182 -22.30 -47.35 14.84
C SER A 182 -21.51 -46.84 16.05
N GLU A 183 -20.36 -47.43 16.37
CA GLU A 183 -19.42 -46.93 17.39
C GLU A 183 -18.37 -45.98 16.81
N ALA A 184 -17.96 -46.21 15.55
CA ALA A 184 -16.97 -45.37 14.86
C ALA A 184 -17.60 -44.11 14.25
N MET A 185 -18.88 -44.16 13.90
CA MET A 185 -19.60 -43.09 13.21
C MET A 185 -21.02 -42.94 13.76
N SER A 186 -21.49 -41.69 13.88
CA SER A 186 -22.89 -41.38 14.10
C SER A 186 -23.36 -40.30 13.13
N THR A 187 -24.67 -40.23 12.90
CA THR A 187 -25.27 -39.27 11.98
C THR A 187 -26.25 -38.38 12.73
N ILE A 188 -26.34 -37.11 12.39
CA ILE A 188 -27.26 -36.17 13.02
C ILE A 188 -28.36 -35.79 12.05
N TRP A 189 -29.58 -35.74 12.59
CA TRP A 189 -30.78 -35.38 11.88
C TRP A 189 -31.39 -34.10 12.44
N ALA A 190 -31.66 -33.12 11.57
CA ALA A 190 -32.23 -31.82 11.92
C ALA A 190 -33.36 -31.41 10.94
N PRO A 191 -34.56 -32.00 11.07
CA PRO A 191 -35.62 -31.89 10.06
C PRO A 191 -36.34 -30.53 10.04
N ASN A 192 -36.42 -29.83 11.17
CA ASN A 192 -37.35 -28.72 11.39
C ASN A 192 -36.67 -27.41 11.84
N LEU A 193 -35.34 -27.34 11.82
CA LEU A 193 -34.53 -26.20 12.28
C LEU A 193 -34.82 -25.72 13.71
N ASN A 194 -35.46 -26.55 14.53
CA ASN A 194 -35.72 -26.27 15.94
C ASN A 194 -34.91 -27.19 16.84
N SER A 195 -34.81 -28.47 16.47
CA SER A 195 -34.03 -29.46 17.22
C SER A 195 -33.21 -30.36 16.30
N TRP A 196 -32.23 -31.03 16.90
CA TRP A 196 -31.48 -32.11 16.27
C TRP A 196 -31.45 -33.36 17.15
N SER A 197 -31.39 -34.52 16.51
CA SER A 197 -31.28 -35.82 17.17
C SER A 197 -30.16 -36.66 16.60
N LYS A 198 -29.46 -37.38 17.50
CA LYS A 198 -28.45 -38.37 17.11
C LYS A 198 -29.14 -39.61 16.56
N THR A 199 -28.67 -40.09 15.43
CA THR A 199 -29.12 -41.33 14.80
C THR A 199 -27.95 -42.31 14.72
N THR A 200 -28.24 -43.59 15.00
CA THR A 200 -27.25 -44.69 15.02
C THR A 200 -27.48 -45.72 13.92
N ASP A 201 -28.35 -45.40 12.96
CA ASP A 201 -28.88 -46.34 11.96
C ASP A 201 -27.95 -46.56 10.76
N VAL A 202 -26.63 -46.28 10.89
CA VAL A 202 -25.66 -46.51 9.81
C VAL A 202 -25.46 -48.01 9.62
N ILE A 203 -26.29 -48.60 8.76
CA ILE A 203 -26.27 -50.02 8.40
C ILE A 203 -25.53 -50.17 7.08
N ILE A 204 -24.24 -50.50 7.15
CA ILE A 204 -23.48 -50.99 6.00
C ILE A 204 -23.40 -52.52 6.13
N PRO A 205 -23.79 -53.30 5.10
CA PRO A 205 -23.76 -54.75 5.19
C PRO A 205 -22.35 -55.31 5.45
N GLY A 206 -22.17 -56.01 6.59
CA GLY A 206 -20.95 -56.76 6.93
C GLY A 206 -20.01 -56.09 7.95
N SER A 207 -18.94 -56.79 8.31
CA SER A 207 -17.86 -56.24 9.15
C SER A 207 -16.98 -55.28 8.34
N TYR A 208 -16.53 -54.18 8.95
CA TYR A 208 -15.59 -53.23 8.34
C TYR A 208 -14.28 -53.22 9.15
N GLY A 209 -13.17 -52.90 8.49
CA GLY A 209 -11.87 -52.68 9.13
C GLY A 209 -11.62 -51.18 9.32
N THR A 210 -10.52 -50.66 8.79
CA THR A 210 -10.16 -49.24 8.96
C THR A 210 -10.85 -48.39 7.90
N ILE A 211 -11.60 -47.36 8.32
CA ILE A 211 -12.12 -46.35 7.39
C ILE A 211 -10.92 -45.62 6.77
N LEU A 212 -10.92 -45.49 5.44
CA LEU A 212 -9.85 -44.84 4.68
C LEU A 212 -10.29 -43.47 4.12
N LYS A 213 -11.55 -43.33 3.68
CA LYS A 213 -12.09 -42.05 3.17
C LYS A 213 -13.61 -42.03 3.28
N ILE A 214 -14.16 -40.86 3.59
CA ILE A 214 -15.60 -40.56 3.51
C ILE A 214 -15.74 -39.40 2.51
N ALA A 215 -16.60 -39.56 1.52
CA ALA A 215 -16.91 -38.51 0.54
C ALA A 215 -18.40 -38.17 0.62
N PRO A 216 -18.77 -36.96 1.10
CA PRO A 216 -20.17 -36.56 1.19
C PRO A 216 -20.81 -36.45 -0.20
N SER A 217 -22.09 -36.77 -0.29
CA SER A 217 -22.85 -36.77 -1.55
C SER A 217 -24.29 -36.34 -1.32
N THR A 218 -24.76 -35.45 -2.18
CA THR A 218 -26.16 -35.04 -2.29
C THR A 218 -26.69 -35.41 -3.68
N ALA A 219 -27.96 -35.80 -3.78
CA ALA A 219 -28.65 -36.11 -5.03
C ALA A 219 -30.16 -35.88 -4.90
N GLY A 220 -30.63 -34.69 -5.30
CA GLY A 220 -31.99 -34.27 -5.03
C GLY A 220 -32.30 -34.37 -3.53
N GLN A 221 -33.37 -35.08 -3.16
CA GLN A 221 -33.77 -35.31 -1.76
C GLN A 221 -32.89 -36.30 -0.97
N TRP A 222 -31.90 -36.93 -1.61
CA TRP A 222 -31.03 -37.91 -0.98
C TRP A 222 -29.75 -37.24 -0.49
N HIS A 223 -29.42 -37.46 0.78
CA HIS A 223 -28.20 -37.00 1.41
C HIS A 223 -27.44 -38.16 2.01
N GLY A 224 -26.13 -38.20 1.82
CA GLY A 224 -25.36 -39.35 2.23
C GLY A 224 -23.87 -39.21 2.02
N PHE A 225 -23.22 -40.35 1.88
CA PHE A 225 -21.80 -40.43 1.64
C PHE A 225 -21.40 -41.74 0.97
N TYR A 226 -20.26 -41.67 0.28
CA TYR A 226 -19.50 -42.83 -0.14
C TYR A 226 -18.38 -43.10 0.87
N LEU A 227 -18.09 -44.38 1.10
CA LEU A 227 -17.13 -44.85 2.09
C LEU A 227 -16.11 -45.79 1.44
N LEU A 228 -14.84 -45.44 1.53
CA LEU A 228 -13.72 -46.33 1.23
C LEU A 228 -13.14 -46.85 2.55
N TYR A 229 -13.02 -48.17 2.68
CA TYR A 229 -12.50 -48.80 3.90
C TYR A 229 -11.69 -50.05 3.58
N ASP A 230 -10.76 -50.39 4.47
CA ASP A 230 -10.06 -51.68 4.43
C ASP A 230 -10.90 -52.75 5.13
N PHE A 231 -10.96 -53.93 4.54
CA PHE A 231 -11.50 -55.13 5.19
C PHE A 231 -10.61 -56.32 4.90
N LYS A 232 -9.89 -56.80 5.93
CA LYS A 232 -8.96 -57.93 5.84
C LYS A 232 -7.91 -57.74 4.73
N GLY A 233 -7.40 -56.52 4.55
CA GLY A 233 -6.40 -56.18 3.54
C GLY A 233 -6.95 -55.94 2.13
N GLN A 234 -8.28 -55.99 1.94
CA GLN A 234 -8.95 -55.62 0.69
C GLN A 234 -9.64 -54.28 0.85
N ARG A 235 -9.44 -53.37 -0.10
CA ARG A 235 -10.13 -52.08 -0.13
C ARG A 235 -11.53 -52.24 -0.71
N LYS A 236 -12.54 -51.82 0.04
CA LYS A 236 -13.96 -51.93 -0.34
C LYS A 236 -14.62 -50.56 -0.38
N LEU A 237 -15.61 -50.43 -1.26
CA LEU A 237 -16.39 -49.23 -1.42
C LEU A 237 -17.86 -49.50 -1.03
N ALA A 238 -18.45 -48.58 -0.29
CA ALA A 238 -19.86 -48.61 0.06
C ALA A 238 -20.50 -47.23 -0.12
N SER A 239 -21.81 -47.19 -0.24
CA SER A 239 -22.60 -45.96 -0.24
C SER A 239 -23.70 -46.04 0.79
N TYR A 240 -24.01 -44.90 1.40
CA TYR A 240 -25.09 -44.77 2.36
C TYR A 240 -25.83 -43.46 2.12
N PHE A 241 -27.12 -43.54 1.86
CA PHE A 241 -27.99 -42.41 1.56
C PHE A 241 -29.24 -42.42 2.43
N MET A 242 -29.67 -41.24 2.84
CA MET A 242 -30.91 -40.98 3.54
C MET A 242 -31.77 -40.05 2.69
N GLY A 243 -33.03 -40.41 2.52
CA GLY A 243 -34.04 -39.60 1.85
C GLY A 243 -35.30 -39.47 2.71
N LEU A 244 -36.19 -38.59 2.28
CA LEU A 244 -37.52 -38.44 2.87
C LEU A 244 -38.57 -39.10 1.98
N ASP A 245 -39.47 -39.87 2.58
CA ASP A 245 -40.64 -40.38 1.87
C ASP A 245 -41.68 -39.27 1.69
N ALA A 246 -41.73 -38.71 0.48
CA ALA A 246 -42.66 -37.65 0.08
C ALA A 246 -44.15 -38.04 0.22
N HIS A 247 -44.49 -39.33 0.36
CA HIS A 247 -45.86 -39.81 0.48
C HIS A 247 -46.27 -40.13 1.92
N SER A 248 -45.37 -39.96 2.89
CA SER A 248 -45.62 -40.26 4.29
C SER A 248 -45.99 -39.00 5.10
N ALA A 249 -47.06 -39.07 5.90
CA ALA A 249 -47.38 -38.02 6.87
C ALA A 249 -46.26 -37.98 7.93
N GLY A 250 -45.50 -36.88 7.97
CA GLY A 250 -44.42 -36.66 8.95
C GLY A 250 -43.00 -36.92 8.46
N TYR A 251 -42.75 -36.99 7.14
CA TYR A 251 -41.40 -37.14 6.58
C TYR A 251 -40.65 -38.39 7.09
N LYS A 252 -41.25 -39.57 6.92
CA LYS A 252 -40.61 -40.83 7.28
C LYS A 252 -39.27 -40.98 6.54
N ARG A 253 -38.21 -41.28 7.29
CA ARG A 253 -36.86 -41.48 6.76
C ARG A 253 -36.78 -42.80 5.97
N ILE A 254 -36.16 -42.75 4.79
CA ILE A 254 -35.76 -43.92 4.01
C ILE A 254 -34.24 -43.98 3.99
N MET A 255 -33.68 -45.13 4.36
CA MET A 255 -32.23 -45.36 4.33
C MET A 255 -31.91 -46.34 3.20
N HIS A 256 -30.87 -46.05 2.43
CA HIS A 256 -30.36 -46.89 1.35
C HIS A 256 -28.86 -47.09 1.53
N GLY A 257 -28.46 -48.34 1.79
CA GLY A 257 -27.06 -48.74 1.93
C GLY A 257 -26.70 -49.78 0.88
N ALA A 258 -25.55 -49.61 0.21
CA ALA A 258 -25.11 -50.54 -0.83
C ALA A 258 -23.59 -50.76 -0.81
N MET A 259 -23.18 -51.97 -1.20
CA MET A 259 -21.78 -52.31 -1.46
C MET A 259 -21.48 -52.08 -2.93
N LEU A 260 -20.53 -51.21 -3.24
CA LEU A 260 -20.11 -50.91 -4.60
C LEU A 260 -18.99 -51.88 -5.01
N GLN A 261 -19.11 -52.47 -6.19
CA GLN A 261 -18.12 -53.40 -6.75
C GLN A 261 -17.45 -52.76 -7.97
N PRO A 262 -16.40 -51.95 -7.78
CA PRO A 262 -15.58 -51.52 -8.90
C PRO A 262 -14.84 -52.71 -9.51
N GLU A 263 -14.59 -52.68 -10.82
CA GLU A 263 -13.83 -53.70 -11.55
C GLU A 263 -12.35 -53.79 -11.11
N TYR A 264 -11.90 -52.93 -10.19
CA TYR A 264 -10.50 -52.71 -9.84
C TYR A 264 -10.23 -52.92 -8.34
N ASP A 265 -9.25 -53.76 -8.00
CA ASP A 265 -8.93 -54.12 -6.61
C ASP A 265 -8.08 -53.05 -5.87
N ASN A 266 -7.40 -52.16 -6.60
CA ASN A 266 -6.42 -51.20 -6.03
C ASN A 266 -6.92 -49.75 -6.05
N ILE A 267 -7.96 -49.44 -5.28
CA ILE A 267 -8.50 -48.07 -5.12
C ILE A 267 -7.65 -47.30 -4.10
N PHE A 268 -7.08 -46.15 -4.46
CA PHE A 268 -6.21 -45.37 -3.57
C PHE A 268 -6.94 -44.30 -2.77
N THR A 269 -7.89 -43.62 -3.41
CA THR A 269 -8.68 -42.58 -2.75
C THR A 269 -10.02 -42.40 -3.44
N LEU A 270 -10.90 -41.63 -2.79
CA LEU A 270 -12.29 -41.41 -3.16
C LEU A 270 -12.62 -39.91 -3.02
N GLY A 271 -13.39 -39.38 -3.97
CA GLY A 271 -14.00 -38.06 -3.92
C GLY A 271 -15.38 -38.08 -4.59
N THR A 272 -16.02 -36.92 -4.66
CA THR A 272 -17.26 -36.72 -5.41
C THR A 272 -17.10 -35.58 -6.41
N VAL A 273 -17.78 -35.70 -7.54
CA VAL A 273 -17.85 -34.69 -8.61
C VAL A 273 -19.30 -34.57 -9.06
N ARG A 274 -19.74 -33.37 -9.47
CA ARG A 274 -21.11 -33.18 -9.94
C ARG A 274 -21.24 -33.80 -11.33
N ASP A 275 -22.23 -34.65 -11.50
CA ASP A 275 -22.50 -35.30 -12.76
C ASP A 275 -23.55 -34.54 -13.59
N TYR A 276 -23.92 -35.13 -14.72
CA TYR A 276 -24.92 -34.56 -15.64
C TYR A 276 -26.37 -34.78 -15.19
N GLU A 277 -26.59 -35.42 -14.03
CA GLU A 277 -27.89 -35.60 -13.39
C GLU A 277 -28.09 -34.59 -12.24
N ASP A 278 -27.19 -33.60 -12.14
CA ASP A 278 -27.10 -32.69 -11.00
C ASP A 278 -26.98 -33.44 -9.68
N ALA A 279 -26.18 -34.51 -9.64
CA ALA A 279 -25.93 -35.35 -8.47
C ALA A 279 -24.42 -35.47 -8.14
N ASP A 280 -24.09 -35.62 -6.85
CA ASP A 280 -22.70 -35.78 -6.39
C ASP A 280 -22.34 -37.25 -6.55
N ALA A 281 -21.63 -37.55 -7.62
CA ALA A 281 -21.33 -38.91 -8.02
C ALA A 281 -19.88 -39.30 -7.69
N PRO A 282 -19.61 -40.57 -7.37
CA PRO A 282 -18.34 -41.01 -6.82
C PRO A 282 -17.24 -41.02 -7.89
N MET A 283 -16.06 -40.59 -7.47
CA MET A 283 -14.84 -40.60 -8.28
C MET A 283 -13.71 -41.27 -7.50
N ILE A 284 -12.99 -42.18 -8.16
CA ILE A 284 -11.93 -42.97 -7.56
C ILE A 284 -10.63 -42.83 -8.35
N SER A 285 -9.50 -42.85 -7.63
CA SER A 285 -8.18 -42.99 -8.23
C SER A 285 -7.67 -44.42 -8.04
N THR A 286 -7.17 -45.01 -9.11
CA THR A 286 -6.56 -46.35 -9.15
C THR A 286 -5.12 -46.25 -9.67
N SER A 287 -4.43 -47.38 -9.81
CA SER A 287 -3.13 -47.44 -10.50
C SER A 287 -3.22 -47.13 -12.00
N GLU A 288 -4.43 -47.15 -12.58
CA GLU A 288 -4.66 -46.92 -14.02
C GLU A 288 -5.14 -45.50 -14.34
N GLY A 289 -5.48 -44.71 -13.32
CA GLY A 289 -5.90 -43.32 -13.47
C GLY A 289 -7.15 -42.98 -12.66
N LEU A 290 -7.95 -42.05 -13.18
CA LEU A 290 -9.15 -41.51 -12.55
C LEU A 290 -10.40 -42.12 -13.17
N PHE A 291 -11.31 -42.60 -12.34
CA PHE A 291 -12.55 -43.25 -12.74
C PHE A 291 -13.76 -42.66 -12.02
N PHE A 292 -14.92 -42.79 -12.63
CA PHE A 292 -16.17 -42.20 -12.18
C PHE A 292 -17.37 -43.10 -12.51
N GLU A 293 -18.40 -43.07 -11.67
CA GLU A 293 -19.69 -43.72 -11.92
C GLU A 293 -20.83 -42.73 -11.65
N PRO A 294 -21.79 -42.53 -12.58
CA PRO A 294 -22.94 -41.64 -12.36
C PRO A 294 -23.77 -42.01 -11.14
N TRP A 295 -24.40 -41.02 -10.49
CA TRP A 295 -25.12 -41.25 -9.23
C TRP A 295 -26.26 -42.27 -9.36
N SER A 296 -27.07 -42.19 -10.42
CA SER A 296 -28.15 -43.17 -10.65
C SER A 296 -27.66 -44.62 -10.71
N ARG A 297 -26.42 -44.84 -11.17
CA ARG A 297 -25.81 -46.16 -11.28
C ARG A 297 -25.16 -46.64 -10.00
N SER A 298 -24.46 -45.75 -9.30
CA SER A 298 -23.88 -46.09 -7.99
C SER A 298 -24.98 -46.34 -6.95
N PHE A 299 -26.09 -45.59 -7.02
CA PHE A 299 -27.27 -45.82 -6.18
C PHE A 299 -27.91 -47.19 -6.44
N LEU A 300 -27.98 -47.64 -7.69
CA LEU A 300 -28.57 -48.92 -8.08
C LEU A 300 -27.56 -50.09 -8.19
N VAL A 301 -26.28 -49.85 -7.89
CA VAL A 301 -25.20 -50.86 -7.84
C VAL A 301 -24.87 -51.50 -9.20
N TYR A 302 -24.86 -50.72 -10.29
CA TYR A 302 -24.62 -51.27 -11.64
C TYR A 302 -23.14 -51.49 -12.03
N GLY A 303 -22.16 -51.05 -11.23
CA GLY A 303 -20.76 -51.51 -11.27
C GLY A 303 -19.95 -51.16 -12.53
N GLN A 304 -20.41 -50.24 -13.38
CA GLN A 304 -19.74 -49.90 -14.65
C GLN A 304 -18.97 -48.58 -14.55
N TRP A 305 -17.76 -48.65 -14.00
CA TRP A 305 -16.88 -47.50 -13.78
C TRP A 305 -16.23 -47.02 -15.08
N LYS A 306 -16.32 -45.72 -15.34
CA LYS A 306 -15.80 -45.11 -16.56
C LYS A 306 -14.50 -44.36 -16.29
N ARG A 307 -13.49 -44.57 -17.13
CA ARG A 307 -12.21 -43.85 -17.04
C ARG A 307 -12.37 -42.40 -17.50
N LEU A 308 -12.13 -41.46 -16.60
CA LEU A 308 -12.07 -40.03 -16.87
C LEU A 308 -10.71 -39.60 -17.43
N SER A 309 -9.61 -40.18 -16.92
CA SER A 309 -8.24 -39.90 -17.40
C SER A 309 -7.27 -41.01 -17.02
N GLY A 310 -6.39 -41.40 -17.94
CA GLY A 310 -5.26 -42.30 -17.69
C GLY A 310 -3.93 -41.59 -17.33
N ASP A 311 -3.95 -40.27 -17.11
CA ASP A 311 -2.72 -39.49 -16.83
C ASP A 311 -2.00 -39.99 -15.58
N LYS A 312 -0.66 -40.04 -15.63
CA LYS A 312 0.19 -40.54 -14.54
C LYS A 312 0.02 -39.75 -13.25
N ASN A 313 -0.32 -38.46 -13.31
CA ASN A 313 -0.56 -37.63 -12.13
C ASN A 313 -1.84 -38.04 -11.38
N PHE A 314 -2.80 -38.67 -12.06
CA PHE A 314 -4.03 -39.20 -11.47
C PHE A 314 -3.90 -40.64 -10.95
N GLN A 315 -2.77 -41.30 -11.22
CA GLN A 315 -2.53 -42.65 -10.74
C GLN A 315 -2.14 -42.63 -9.26
N SER A 316 -2.83 -43.44 -8.46
CA SER A 316 -2.54 -43.62 -7.03
C SER A 316 -2.57 -42.32 -6.22
N CYS A 317 -3.53 -41.42 -6.50
CA CYS A 317 -3.70 -40.18 -5.78
C CYS A 317 -3.99 -40.42 -4.29
N LYS A 318 -3.51 -39.51 -3.44
CA LYS A 318 -3.75 -39.51 -2.00
C LYS A 318 -5.08 -38.85 -1.62
N ASN A 319 -5.51 -37.85 -2.39
CA ASN A 319 -6.73 -37.09 -2.13
C ASN A 319 -7.35 -36.58 -3.43
N LEU A 320 -8.68 -36.47 -3.44
CA LEU A 320 -9.50 -35.90 -4.52
C LEU A 320 -10.57 -34.98 -3.91
N GLN A 321 -10.78 -33.83 -4.54
CA GLN A 321 -11.83 -32.87 -4.19
C GLN A 321 -12.33 -32.17 -5.45
N ALA A 322 -13.61 -31.80 -5.52
CA ALA A 322 -14.15 -31.01 -6.62
C ALA A 322 -14.79 -29.70 -6.13
N THR A 323 -14.55 -28.62 -6.85
CA THR A 323 -15.26 -27.35 -6.73
C THR A 323 -16.05 -27.08 -8.01
N HIS A 324 -17.15 -26.34 -7.92
CA HIS A 324 -18.01 -26.05 -9.06
C HIS A 324 -18.58 -24.63 -9.03
N TRP A 325 -18.95 -24.14 -10.20
CA TRP A 325 -19.72 -22.93 -10.42
C TRP A 325 -20.60 -23.14 -11.66
N GLY A 326 -21.93 -23.21 -11.47
CA GLY A 326 -22.81 -23.63 -12.57
C GLY A 326 -22.41 -25.02 -13.09
N ASP A 327 -22.20 -25.13 -14.40
CA ASP A 327 -21.74 -26.35 -15.08
C ASP A 327 -20.22 -26.56 -15.03
N ASP A 328 -19.45 -25.50 -14.74
CA ASP A 328 -18.00 -25.52 -14.68
C ASP A 328 -17.50 -26.11 -13.37
N GLN A 329 -16.47 -26.94 -13.45
CA GLN A 329 -15.94 -27.69 -12.31
C GLN A 329 -14.42 -27.76 -12.36
N CYS A 330 -13.81 -27.86 -11.19
CA CYS A 330 -12.38 -28.08 -11.04
C CYS A 330 -12.16 -29.28 -10.13
N ILE A 331 -11.46 -30.29 -10.65
CA ILE A 331 -11.05 -31.48 -9.90
C ILE A 331 -9.64 -31.23 -9.38
N TRP A 332 -9.52 -31.15 -8.06
CA TRP A 332 -8.28 -31.00 -7.31
C TRP A 332 -7.78 -32.36 -6.85
N PHE A 333 -6.47 -32.57 -6.93
CA PHE A 333 -5.87 -33.83 -6.51
C PHE A 333 -4.54 -33.62 -5.78
N ARG A 334 -4.22 -34.59 -4.92
CA ARG A 334 -2.86 -34.82 -4.44
C ARG A 334 -2.29 -36.06 -5.08
N SER A 335 -1.18 -35.91 -5.81
CA SER A 335 -0.52 -37.02 -6.50
C SER A 335 0.06 -38.04 -5.52
N SER A 336 0.51 -39.19 -6.03
CA SER A 336 1.24 -40.19 -5.25
C SER A 336 2.51 -39.61 -4.60
N LEU A 337 3.12 -38.62 -5.24
CA LEU A 337 4.28 -37.86 -4.75
C LEU A 337 3.93 -36.75 -3.75
N ASN A 338 2.65 -36.58 -3.38
CA ASN A 338 2.16 -35.49 -2.52
C ASN A 338 2.21 -34.08 -3.15
N GLU A 339 2.24 -34.00 -4.48
CA GLU A 339 2.13 -32.73 -5.21
C GLU A 339 0.66 -32.33 -5.35
N VAL A 340 0.35 -31.03 -5.29
CA VAL A 340 -1.02 -30.52 -5.50
C VAL A 340 -1.19 -30.15 -6.97
N GLY A 341 -2.25 -30.66 -7.59
CA GLY A 341 -2.62 -30.31 -8.95
C GLY A 341 -4.13 -30.21 -9.13
N TYR A 342 -4.53 -29.77 -10.31
CA TYR A 342 -5.94 -29.65 -10.68
C TYR A 342 -6.19 -29.92 -12.16
N VAL A 343 -7.46 -30.12 -12.51
CA VAL A 343 -7.94 -30.13 -13.89
C VAL A 343 -9.30 -29.45 -13.95
N ARG A 344 -9.48 -28.58 -14.94
CA ARG A 344 -10.76 -27.91 -15.22
C ARG A 344 -11.59 -28.78 -16.15
N THR A 345 -12.90 -28.83 -15.92
CA THR A 345 -13.86 -29.60 -16.71
C THR A 345 -15.25 -28.99 -16.56
N ASN A 346 -16.25 -29.56 -17.23
CA ASN A 346 -17.65 -29.24 -17.02
C ASN A 346 -18.52 -30.50 -17.04
N THR A 347 -19.77 -30.37 -16.62
CA THR A 347 -20.77 -31.47 -16.57
C THR A 347 -20.93 -32.17 -17.92
N ASN A 348 -20.89 -31.42 -19.03
CA ASN A 348 -21.02 -31.94 -20.40
C ASN A 348 -19.83 -32.81 -20.81
N THR A 349 -18.60 -32.42 -20.47
CA THR A 349 -17.39 -33.22 -20.72
C THR A 349 -17.44 -34.55 -19.97
N ILE A 350 -17.98 -34.57 -18.75
CA ILE A 350 -18.15 -35.82 -17.98
C ILE A 350 -19.22 -36.74 -18.61
N LYS A 351 -20.25 -36.15 -19.23
CA LYS A 351 -21.37 -36.87 -19.89
C LYS A 351 -21.00 -37.63 -21.16
N ASP A 352 -20.10 -37.10 -21.98
CA ASP A 352 -19.71 -37.71 -23.28
C ASP A 352 -19.28 -39.18 -23.09
N LYS A 353 -19.41 -40.08 -24.07
CA LYS A 353 -19.15 -41.52 -23.89
C LYS A 353 -17.70 -41.95 -24.20
N ARG A 354 -16.83 -41.04 -24.61
CA ARG A 354 -15.41 -41.32 -24.91
C ARG A 354 -14.60 -41.75 -23.68
N ARG A 355 -13.48 -42.46 -23.88
CA ARG A 355 -12.44 -42.71 -22.85
C ARG A 355 -11.48 -41.52 -22.79
N ASP A 356 -10.91 -41.24 -21.62
CA ASP A 356 -9.94 -40.16 -21.37
C ASP A 356 -10.47 -38.77 -21.77
N MET A 357 -11.49 -38.36 -21.05
CA MET A 357 -12.30 -37.19 -21.38
C MET A 357 -11.75 -35.90 -20.79
N LEU A 358 -10.97 -36.02 -19.72
CA LEU A 358 -10.35 -34.88 -19.07
C LEU A 358 -9.09 -34.46 -19.83
N PRO A 359 -8.81 -33.15 -19.92
CA PRO A 359 -7.53 -32.67 -20.42
C PRO A 359 -6.38 -33.09 -19.48
N ALA A 360 -5.15 -32.89 -19.93
CA ALA A 360 -3.99 -33.19 -19.10
C ALA A 360 -4.03 -32.33 -17.81
N PRO A 361 -3.82 -32.94 -16.63
CA PRO A 361 -3.83 -32.22 -15.36
C PRO A 361 -2.61 -31.31 -15.21
N VAL A 362 -2.81 -30.21 -14.49
CA VAL A 362 -1.77 -29.23 -14.17
C VAL A 362 -1.27 -29.47 -12.75
N LEU A 363 0.05 -29.56 -12.57
CA LEU A 363 0.68 -29.50 -11.25
C LEU A 363 0.86 -28.04 -10.85
N LEU A 364 0.51 -27.70 -9.61
CA LEU A 364 0.54 -26.34 -9.09
C LEU A 364 1.59 -26.15 -7.97
N LEU A 365 1.63 -27.09 -7.01
CA LEU A 365 2.56 -27.05 -5.87
C LEU A 365 3.37 -28.36 -5.78
N PRO A 366 4.69 -28.27 -5.56
CA PRO A 366 5.52 -29.44 -5.32
C PRO A 366 5.22 -30.09 -3.96
N ALA A 367 5.76 -31.29 -3.76
CA ALA A 367 5.65 -32.00 -2.50
C ALA A 367 6.27 -31.19 -1.35
N GLY A 368 5.50 -30.98 -0.27
CA GLY A 368 5.95 -30.24 0.92
C GLY A 368 5.60 -28.74 0.93
N ASP A 369 5.11 -28.17 -0.16
CA ASP A 369 4.70 -26.75 -0.20
C ASP A 369 3.30 -26.51 0.43
N SER A 370 2.60 -27.57 0.82
CA SER A 370 1.27 -27.51 1.42
C SER A 370 1.09 -28.63 2.42
N LEU A 371 0.68 -28.30 3.65
CA LEU A 371 0.17 -29.28 4.60
C LEU A 371 -1.31 -29.58 4.29
N CYS A 372 -2.10 -28.51 4.16
CA CYS A 372 -3.52 -28.52 3.81
C CYS A 372 -3.79 -27.51 2.69
N ALA A 373 -4.75 -27.82 1.83
CA ALA A 373 -5.19 -26.93 0.75
C ALA A 373 -6.71 -26.98 0.62
N GLU A 374 -7.36 -25.82 0.65
CA GLU A 374 -8.81 -25.68 0.51
C GLU A 374 -9.12 -24.86 -0.75
N PRO A 375 -9.65 -25.48 -1.80
CA PRO A 375 -10.02 -24.80 -3.03
C PRO A 375 -11.41 -24.14 -2.93
N LEU A 376 -11.57 -23.03 -3.63
CA LEU A 376 -12.83 -22.32 -3.84
C LEU A 376 -12.93 -21.89 -5.30
N MET A 377 -14.08 -22.14 -5.94
CA MET A 377 -14.39 -21.53 -7.23
C MET A 377 -15.20 -20.27 -6.95
N ILE A 378 -14.63 -19.12 -7.28
CA ILE A 378 -15.26 -17.82 -7.17
C ILE A 378 -15.91 -17.58 -8.53
N GLY A 379 -17.21 -17.34 -8.57
CA GLY A 379 -17.99 -17.32 -9.81
C GLY A 379 -17.54 -16.31 -10.88
N GLU A 380 -18.42 -16.03 -11.83
CA GLU A 380 -18.08 -15.13 -12.93
C GLU A 380 -17.86 -13.69 -12.46
N PHE A 381 -16.65 -13.17 -12.65
CA PHE A 381 -16.30 -11.79 -12.39
C PHE A 381 -15.68 -11.18 -13.64
N ALA A 382 -16.29 -10.11 -14.15
CA ALA A 382 -15.86 -9.44 -15.38
C ALA A 382 -15.88 -10.31 -16.65
N GLY A 383 -16.69 -11.37 -16.70
CA GLY A 383 -16.74 -12.31 -17.83
C GLY A 383 -15.86 -13.56 -17.68
N HIS A 384 -15.17 -13.72 -16.54
CA HIS A 384 -14.20 -14.79 -16.31
C HIS A 384 -14.47 -15.52 -14.99
N ILE A 385 -14.25 -16.83 -14.98
CA ILE A 385 -14.40 -17.67 -13.78
C ILE A 385 -13.10 -17.58 -12.98
N TRP A 386 -13.21 -17.39 -11.67
CA TRP A 386 -12.07 -17.30 -10.78
C TRP A 386 -11.90 -18.56 -9.96
N GLN A 387 -10.64 -18.94 -9.77
CA GLN A 387 -10.27 -20.04 -8.90
C GLN A 387 -9.39 -19.50 -7.79
N SER A 388 -9.60 -20.04 -6.59
CA SER A 388 -8.81 -19.73 -5.42
C SER A 388 -8.41 -21.02 -4.73
N LEU A 389 -7.20 -21.04 -4.20
CA LEU A 389 -6.66 -22.11 -3.40
C LEU A 389 -6.00 -21.49 -2.18
N PHE A 390 -6.53 -21.80 -1.00
CA PHE A 390 -5.92 -21.40 0.25
C PHE A 390 -5.05 -22.54 0.76
N VAL A 391 -3.81 -22.23 1.13
CA VAL A 391 -2.82 -23.20 1.54
C VAL A 391 -2.32 -22.83 2.93
N ALA A 392 -2.30 -23.82 3.83
CA ALA A 392 -1.57 -23.71 5.09
C ALA A 392 -0.22 -24.43 4.92
N ASP A 393 0.87 -23.74 5.24
CA ASP A 393 2.19 -24.36 5.34
C ASP A 393 2.36 -25.15 6.66
N TYR A 394 3.54 -25.74 6.86
CA TYR A 394 3.84 -26.51 8.08
C TYR A 394 3.94 -25.65 9.35
N ASN A 395 4.05 -24.33 9.22
CA ASN A 395 4.03 -23.38 10.33
C ASN A 395 2.61 -22.83 10.58
N GLY A 396 1.60 -23.32 9.86
CA GLY A 396 0.22 -22.87 9.96
C GLY A 396 -0.05 -21.51 9.31
N SER A 397 0.91 -20.95 8.57
CA SER A 397 0.75 -19.68 7.87
C SER A 397 -0.10 -19.86 6.61
N LEU A 398 -1.10 -19.00 6.45
CA LEU A 398 -2.00 -19.03 5.31
C LEU A 398 -1.44 -18.26 4.11
N THR A 399 -1.53 -18.90 2.95
CA THR A 399 -1.26 -18.31 1.64
C THR A 399 -2.51 -18.43 0.77
N HIS A 400 -2.87 -17.35 0.08
CA HIS A 400 -3.93 -17.35 -0.92
C HIS A 400 -3.32 -17.38 -2.31
N LEU A 401 -3.63 -18.43 -3.07
CA LEU A 401 -3.36 -18.51 -4.50
C LEU A 401 -4.66 -18.26 -5.25
N GLN A 402 -4.61 -17.50 -6.33
CA GLN A 402 -5.76 -17.24 -7.17
C GLN A 402 -5.38 -17.17 -8.64
N GLN A 403 -6.33 -17.49 -9.50
CA GLN A 403 -6.15 -17.55 -10.94
C GLN A 403 -7.47 -17.23 -11.62
N ALA A 404 -7.41 -16.41 -12.67
CA ALA A 404 -8.55 -16.16 -13.53
C ALA A 404 -8.56 -17.15 -14.71
N SER A 405 -9.74 -17.44 -15.25
CA SER A 405 -9.91 -18.45 -16.31
C SER A 405 -9.27 -18.07 -17.64
N ASP A 406 -9.16 -16.78 -17.92
CA ASP A 406 -8.61 -16.17 -19.14
C ASP A 406 -7.09 -16.19 -19.18
N THR A 407 -6.41 -15.94 -18.06
CA THR A 407 -4.95 -15.81 -18.04
C THR A 407 -4.23 -17.11 -17.74
N GLY A 408 -4.82 -17.98 -16.90
CA GLY A 408 -4.14 -19.18 -16.42
C GLY A 408 -2.92 -18.88 -15.52
N HIS A 409 -2.74 -17.64 -15.07
CA HIS A 409 -1.61 -17.28 -14.19
C HIS A 409 -2.00 -17.35 -12.71
N TRP A 410 -1.31 -18.20 -11.95
CA TRP A 410 -1.48 -18.30 -10.50
C TRP A 410 -0.70 -17.20 -9.78
N LEU A 411 -1.44 -16.31 -9.11
CA LEU A 411 -0.89 -15.27 -8.23
C LEU A 411 -0.92 -15.77 -6.79
N GLN A 412 0.24 -15.73 -6.13
CA GLN A 412 0.40 -16.11 -4.73
C GLN A 412 0.55 -14.85 -3.86
N LYS A 413 -0.24 -14.73 -2.79
CA LYS A 413 -0.07 -13.71 -1.75
C LYS A 413 -0.19 -14.29 -0.34
N PRO A 414 0.57 -13.80 0.64
CA PRO A 414 0.31 -14.11 2.03
C PRO A 414 -1.10 -13.67 2.44
N PHE A 415 -1.77 -14.46 3.29
CA PHE A 415 -3.10 -14.13 3.79
C PHE A 415 -2.98 -13.57 5.20
N TYR A 416 -3.01 -12.24 5.33
CA TYR A 416 -2.75 -11.51 6.58
C TYR A 416 -3.97 -10.71 7.03
N THR A 417 -4.05 -10.48 8.34
CA THR A 417 -5.09 -9.64 8.96
C THR A 417 -4.53 -8.29 9.33
N TYR A 418 -5.36 -7.24 9.33
CA TYR A 418 -4.89 -5.91 9.68
C TYR A 418 -4.37 -5.81 11.11
N HIS A 419 -3.26 -5.09 11.31
CA HIS A 419 -2.71 -4.79 12.64
C HIS A 419 -2.01 -3.42 12.60
N SER A 420 -2.29 -2.56 13.58
CA SER A 420 -1.76 -1.18 13.62
C SER A 420 -0.25 -1.11 13.85
N GLU A 421 0.33 -2.09 14.52
CA GLU A 421 1.79 -2.14 14.81
C GLU A 421 2.53 -3.18 13.96
N GLY A 422 1.80 -4.07 13.29
CA GLY A 422 2.37 -5.18 12.53
C GLY A 422 2.51 -4.76 11.08
N THR A 423 3.69 -4.93 10.50
CA THR A 423 3.90 -4.71 9.08
C THR A 423 4.45 -5.96 8.45
N HIS A 424 4.10 -6.19 7.19
CA HIS A 424 4.69 -7.24 6.39
C HIS A 424 5.18 -6.69 5.05
N ASP A 425 6.19 -7.36 4.52
CA ASP A 425 6.78 -7.07 3.22
C ASP A 425 5.82 -7.56 2.11
N VAL A 426 5.52 -6.66 1.18
CA VAL A 426 4.82 -6.93 -0.07
C VAL A 426 5.75 -6.49 -1.20
N ASP A 427 6.43 -7.46 -1.79
CA ASP A 427 7.23 -7.25 -3.00
C ASP A 427 6.30 -7.02 -4.19
N GLY A 428 6.57 -5.99 -5.00
CA GLY A 428 5.79 -5.74 -6.21
C GLY A 428 5.98 -4.36 -6.83
N TYR A 429 5.04 -3.99 -7.69
CA TYR A 429 5.02 -2.68 -8.37
C TYR A 429 4.11 -1.70 -7.65
N THR A 430 4.64 -0.54 -7.27
CA THR A 430 3.86 0.64 -6.90
C THR A 430 3.66 1.49 -8.16
N ILE A 431 2.42 1.85 -8.48
CA ILE A 431 2.06 2.58 -9.70
C ILE A 431 1.22 3.78 -9.30
N THR A 432 1.63 4.98 -9.68
CA THR A 432 0.85 6.21 -9.49
C THR A 432 0.34 6.67 -10.85
N ILE A 433 -0.97 6.82 -10.98
CA ILE A 433 -1.65 7.32 -12.18
C ILE A 433 -2.33 8.63 -11.83
N ARG A 434 -2.03 9.70 -12.59
CA ARG A 434 -2.62 11.03 -12.41
C ARG A 434 -3.34 11.49 -13.69
N PRO A 435 -4.67 11.31 -13.77
CA PRO A 435 -5.48 11.94 -14.81
C PRO A 435 -5.51 13.46 -14.67
N LEU A 436 -5.34 14.16 -15.80
CA LEU A 436 -5.39 15.62 -15.91
C LEU A 436 -6.51 16.02 -16.86
N GLN A 437 -7.23 17.07 -16.50
CA GLN A 437 -8.24 17.72 -17.34
C GLN A 437 -7.58 18.51 -18.48
N GLU A 438 -8.40 19.09 -19.36
CA GLU A 438 -7.89 19.85 -20.52
C GLU A 438 -7.02 21.06 -20.12
N ASP A 439 -7.36 21.69 -19.00
CA ASP A 439 -6.62 22.81 -18.38
C ASP A 439 -5.36 22.36 -17.61
N GLN A 440 -5.01 21.07 -17.69
CA GLN A 440 -3.91 20.44 -16.95
C GLN A 440 -4.11 20.39 -15.42
N SER A 441 -5.31 20.66 -14.91
CA SER A 441 -5.66 20.44 -13.50
C SER A 441 -5.91 18.95 -13.21
N PRO A 442 -5.67 18.45 -11.99
CA PRO A 442 -5.98 17.07 -11.64
C PRO A 442 -7.48 16.77 -11.73
N LEU A 443 -7.82 15.55 -12.16
CA LEU A 443 -9.20 15.08 -12.21
C LEU A 443 -9.70 14.63 -10.82
N ILE A 444 -9.97 15.60 -9.95
CA ILE A 444 -10.37 15.38 -8.55
C ILE A 444 -11.75 14.71 -8.49
N GLY A 445 -11.84 13.56 -7.80
CA GLY A 445 -13.10 12.83 -7.61
C GLY A 445 -13.76 12.34 -8.90
N GLY A 446 -13.05 12.37 -10.03
CA GLY A 446 -13.52 11.83 -11.30
C GLY A 446 -13.28 10.33 -11.41
N LEU A 447 -13.83 9.72 -12.46
CA LEU A 447 -13.69 8.30 -12.73
C LEU A 447 -12.68 8.07 -13.86
N VAL A 448 -11.82 7.06 -13.69
CA VAL A 448 -10.85 6.61 -14.68
C VAL A 448 -11.20 5.20 -15.11
N GLN A 449 -11.38 4.98 -16.41
CA GLN A 449 -11.63 3.65 -16.94
C GLN A 449 -10.31 2.93 -17.18
N ILE A 450 -10.04 1.90 -16.39
CA ILE A 450 -8.80 1.11 -16.45
C ILE A 450 -9.13 -0.29 -16.92
N ARG A 451 -8.27 -0.79 -17.80
CA ARG A 451 -8.18 -2.16 -18.29
C ARG A 451 -6.78 -2.71 -17.97
N SER A 452 -6.66 -4.00 -17.70
CA SER A 452 -5.36 -4.69 -17.55
C SER A 452 -5.18 -5.75 -18.64
N SER A 453 -3.95 -5.99 -19.11
CA SER A 453 -3.64 -7.05 -20.10
C SER A 453 -3.97 -8.44 -19.57
N SER A 454 -3.83 -8.63 -18.26
CA SER A 454 -4.14 -9.86 -17.55
C SER A 454 -4.88 -9.53 -16.25
N ALA A 455 -5.73 -10.43 -15.79
CA ALA A 455 -6.42 -10.30 -14.52
C ALA A 455 -5.42 -10.29 -13.34
N VAL A 456 -5.45 -9.24 -12.52
CA VAL A 456 -4.51 -9.06 -11.41
C VAL A 456 -5.18 -8.43 -10.22
N THR A 457 -4.84 -8.93 -9.03
CA THR A 457 -5.31 -8.33 -7.77
C THR A 457 -4.17 -7.61 -7.09
N GLY A 458 -4.48 -6.45 -6.54
CA GLY A 458 -3.54 -5.64 -5.78
C GLY A 458 -4.28 -4.71 -4.84
N TYR A 459 -3.65 -3.59 -4.52
CA TYR A 459 -4.21 -2.55 -3.68
C TYR A 459 -4.39 -1.27 -4.49
N LEU A 460 -5.57 -0.67 -4.52
CA LEU A 460 -5.79 0.68 -5.05
C LEU A 460 -6.15 1.61 -3.89
N ASN A 461 -5.33 2.64 -3.68
CA ASN A 461 -5.48 3.60 -2.58
C ASN A 461 -5.70 2.90 -1.23
N GLY A 462 -4.92 1.83 -0.98
CA GLY A 462 -4.97 1.02 0.23
C GLY A 462 -6.07 -0.05 0.30
N ARG A 463 -6.93 -0.22 -0.72
CA ARG A 463 -8.04 -1.21 -0.71
C ARG A 463 -7.79 -2.34 -1.70
N ASN A 464 -8.24 -3.56 -1.43
CA ASN A 464 -8.07 -4.63 -2.40
C ASN A 464 -8.87 -4.31 -3.67
N VAL A 465 -8.25 -4.56 -4.81
CA VAL A 465 -8.86 -4.32 -6.11
C VAL A 465 -8.42 -5.42 -7.06
N THR A 466 -9.31 -5.80 -7.94
CA THR A 466 -8.99 -6.67 -9.07
C THR A 466 -9.16 -5.88 -10.35
N LEU A 467 -8.08 -5.80 -11.13
CA LEU A 467 -8.05 -5.31 -12.49
C LEU A 467 -8.27 -6.48 -13.45
N SER A 468 -8.98 -6.25 -14.55
CA SER A 468 -9.31 -7.29 -15.54
C SER A 468 -9.14 -6.79 -16.97
N PRO A 469 -9.11 -7.70 -17.97
CA PRO A 469 -9.18 -7.34 -19.39
C PRO A 469 -10.49 -6.65 -19.80
N SER A 470 -11.54 -6.81 -19.00
CA SER A 470 -12.77 -6.02 -19.11
C SER A 470 -12.58 -4.64 -18.47
N PRO A 471 -12.79 -3.52 -19.19
CA PRO A 471 -12.54 -2.17 -18.70
C PRO A 471 -13.54 -1.76 -17.61
N ARG A 472 -13.05 -1.14 -16.53
CA ARG A 472 -13.85 -0.73 -15.37
C ARG A 472 -13.51 0.67 -14.88
N TRP A 473 -14.50 1.35 -14.30
CA TRP A 473 -14.34 2.70 -13.75
C TRP A 473 -13.85 2.66 -12.30
N TYR A 474 -12.78 3.41 -12.03
CA TYR A 474 -12.18 3.57 -10.71
C TYR A 474 -12.17 5.04 -10.31
N LEU A 475 -12.43 5.32 -9.03
CA LEU A 475 -12.51 6.67 -8.51
C LEU A 475 -11.10 7.22 -8.23
N ALA A 476 -10.78 8.36 -8.85
CA ALA A 476 -9.60 9.15 -8.50
C ALA A 476 -9.78 9.76 -7.11
N ASP A 477 -8.69 9.82 -6.33
CA ASP A 477 -8.73 10.40 -5.00
C ASP A 477 -8.97 11.92 -5.03
N PHE A 478 -9.00 12.56 -3.86
CA PHE A 478 -9.21 14.00 -3.74
C PHE A 478 -8.04 14.84 -4.31
N GLU A 479 -6.92 14.23 -4.66
CA GLU A 479 -5.81 14.87 -5.40
C GLU A 479 -5.88 14.57 -6.91
N GLY A 480 -6.90 13.83 -7.35
CA GLY A 480 -7.05 13.38 -8.73
C GLY A 480 -6.03 12.32 -9.12
N SER A 481 -5.63 11.44 -8.20
CA SER A 481 -4.65 10.37 -8.42
C SER A 481 -5.19 8.98 -8.06
N LEU A 482 -4.61 7.94 -8.66
CA LEU A 482 -4.83 6.53 -8.34
C LEU A 482 -3.49 5.88 -8.04
N ASN A 483 -3.33 5.35 -6.82
CA ASN A 483 -2.11 4.66 -6.40
C ASN A 483 -2.38 3.16 -6.29
N PHE A 484 -1.76 2.39 -7.17
CA PHE A 484 -1.85 0.94 -7.20
C PHE A 484 -0.60 0.29 -6.61
N ILE A 485 -0.77 -0.83 -5.91
CA ILE A 485 0.29 -1.75 -5.54
C ILE A 485 -0.09 -3.10 -6.12
N VAL A 486 0.72 -3.61 -7.04
CA VAL A 486 0.56 -4.93 -7.66
C VAL A 486 1.59 -5.87 -7.06
N PRO A 487 1.21 -6.77 -6.13
CA PRO A 487 2.13 -7.74 -5.54
C PRO A 487 2.66 -8.71 -6.62
N THR A 488 3.96 -8.90 -6.67
CA THR A 488 4.59 -9.86 -7.58
C THR A 488 5.97 -10.29 -7.07
N THR A 489 6.32 -11.54 -7.32
CA THR A 489 7.69 -12.08 -7.07
C THR A 489 8.51 -12.18 -8.36
N SER A 490 8.05 -11.51 -9.41
CA SER A 490 8.63 -11.51 -10.74
C SER A 490 8.84 -10.08 -11.22
N MET A 491 9.82 -9.87 -12.10
CA MET A 491 9.99 -8.64 -12.87
C MET A 491 8.78 -8.33 -13.77
N ALA A 492 7.88 -9.28 -14.02
CA ALA A 492 6.69 -9.07 -14.83
C ALA A 492 5.60 -8.31 -14.05
N CYS A 493 4.91 -7.41 -14.76
CA CYS A 493 3.70 -6.75 -14.31
C CYS A 493 2.72 -6.66 -15.50
N PRO A 494 1.41 -6.82 -15.27
CA PRO A 494 0.41 -6.59 -16.31
C PRO A 494 0.43 -5.16 -16.83
N ILE A 495 0.19 -5.00 -18.13
CA ILE A 495 0.09 -3.70 -18.78
C ILE A 495 -1.29 -3.12 -18.53
N LEU A 496 -1.33 -1.86 -18.09
CA LEU A 496 -2.57 -1.15 -17.80
C LEU A 496 -2.92 -0.23 -18.98
N THR A 497 -4.19 -0.17 -19.35
CA THR A 497 -4.68 0.74 -20.39
C THR A 497 -5.78 1.63 -19.81
N ILE A 498 -5.69 2.93 -20.07
CA ILE A 498 -6.75 3.88 -19.74
C ILE A 498 -7.56 4.15 -21.01
N ASP A 499 -8.82 3.74 -20.97
CA ASP A 499 -9.75 3.80 -22.09
C ASP A 499 -10.66 5.04 -22.03
N GLY A 500 -10.79 5.71 -20.88
CA GLY A 500 -11.69 6.85 -20.72
C GLY A 500 -11.56 7.57 -19.38
N LEU A 501 -12.03 8.83 -19.36
CA LEU A 501 -12.07 9.70 -18.18
C LEU A 501 -13.47 10.31 -18.02
N GLN A 502 -13.92 10.48 -16.78
CA GLN A 502 -15.14 11.21 -16.44
C GLN A 502 -14.91 12.15 -15.25
N THR A 503 -15.56 13.32 -15.26
CA THR A 503 -15.59 14.22 -14.10
C THR A 503 -16.39 13.62 -12.93
N ALA A 504 -16.33 14.26 -11.76
CA ALA A 504 -17.15 13.85 -10.59
C ALA A 504 -18.67 13.86 -10.87
N THR A 505 -19.11 14.71 -11.81
CA THR A 505 -20.50 14.75 -12.30
C THR A 505 -20.79 13.73 -13.41
N LYS A 506 -19.87 12.77 -13.66
CA LYS A 506 -19.92 11.74 -14.70
C LYS A 506 -19.96 12.29 -16.13
N THR A 507 -19.43 13.49 -16.35
CA THR A 507 -19.29 14.05 -17.70
C THR A 507 -18.06 13.44 -18.37
N PRO A 508 -18.16 12.83 -19.56
CA PRO A 508 -17.01 12.26 -20.27
C PRO A 508 -15.99 13.34 -20.65
N LEU A 509 -14.71 13.02 -20.56
CA LEU A 509 -13.61 13.84 -21.04
C LEU A 509 -12.91 13.16 -22.21
N ASP A 510 -12.55 13.95 -23.23
CA ASP A 510 -11.81 13.45 -24.39
C ASP A 510 -10.34 13.18 -24.00
N VAL A 511 -9.93 11.91 -24.08
CA VAL A 511 -8.60 11.43 -23.70
C VAL A 511 -8.11 10.44 -24.75
N SER A 512 -6.84 10.54 -25.11
CA SER A 512 -6.20 9.52 -25.93
C SER A 512 -5.99 8.24 -25.11
N ARG A 513 -6.30 7.09 -25.71
CA ARG A 513 -6.02 5.78 -25.11
C ARG A 513 -4.56 5.73 -24.67
N THR A 514 -4.33 5.55 -23.37
CA THR A 514 -2.99 5.59 -22.79
C THR A 514 -2.59 4.21 -22.29
N VAL A 515 -1.46 3.71 -22.78
CA VAL A 515 -0.87 2.44 -22.36
C VAL A 515 0.19 2.71 -21.30
N ILE A 516 0.10 2.00 -20.18
CA ILE A 516 0.97 2.09 -19.01
C ILE A 516 1.61 0.73 -18.84
N ASP A 517 2.92 0.66 -19.07
CA ASP A 517 3.73 -0.51 -18.74
C ASP A 517 4.47 -0.25 -17.42
N PRO A 518 4.05 -0.90 -16.31
CA PRO A 518 4.70 -0.71 -15.02
C PRO A 518 6.15 -1.21 -14.98
N SER A 519 6.50 -2.19 -15.84
CA SER A 519 7.79 -2.86 -15.86
C SER A 519 8.87 -2.12 -16.66
N LYS A 520 8.49 -1.11 -17.45
CA LYS A 520 9.36 -0.36 -18.35
C LYS A 520 10.66 0.17 -17.72
N LYS A 521 10.63 0.63 -16.47
CA LYS A 521 11.85 1.07 -15.76
C LYS A 521 12.76 -0.09 -15.40
N VAL A 522 12.19 -1.19 -14.92
CA VAL A 522 12.91 -2.43 -14.59
C VAL A 522 13.59 -2.97 -15.84
N GLU A 523 12.85 -3.00 -16.94
CA GLU A 523 13.35 -3.37 -18.26
C GLU A 523 14.55 -2.53 -18.70
N ALA A 524 14.43 -1.21 -18.68
CA ALA A 524 15.50 -0.30 -19.09
C ALA A 524 16.76 -0.47 -18.22
N ARG A 525 16.57 -0.63 -16.90
CA ARG A 525 17.67 -0.86 -15.97
C ARG A 525 18.34 -2.22 -16.18
N TRP A 526 17.56 -3.26 -16.44
CA TRP A 526 18.09 -4.58 -16.74
C TRP A 526 18.92 -4.57 -18.03
N ASP A 527 18.40 -3.93 -19.08
CA ASP A 527 19.10 -3.74 -20.35
C ASP A 527 20.44 -3.01 -20.13
N GLU A 528 20.46 -1.92 -19.36
CA GLU A 528 21.69 -1.18 -19.03
C GLU A 528 22.74 -2.08 -18.34
N ILE A 529 22.32 -2.91 -17.38
CA ILE A 529 23.22 -3.83 -16.67
C ILE A 529 23.82 -4.85 -17.64
N ILE A 530 22.98 -5.50 -18.45
CA ILE A 530 23.43 -6.52 -19.41
C ILE A 530 24.32 -5.91 -20.49
N ASP A 531 23.96 -4.73 -21.01
CA ASP A 531 24.73 -4.02 -22.05
C ASP A 531 26.07 -3.49 -21.50
N SER A 532 26.16 -3.17 -20.21
CA SER A 532 27.42 -2.78 -19.54
C SER A 532 28.42 -3.95 -19.37
N CYS A 533 27.93 -5.19 -19.43
CA CYS A 533 28.74 -6.40 -19.24
C CYS A 533 29.18 -6.99 -20.60
N GLN A 534 30.47 -6.95 -20.91
CA GLN A 534 30.99 -7.57 -22.13
C GLN A 534 30.95 -9.11 -22.07
N SER A 535 31.09 -9.67 -20.87
CA SER A 535 31.09 -11.12 -20.61
C SER A 535 30.35 -11.49 -19.31
N TRP A 536 30.05 -12.78 -19.14
CA TRP A 536 29.47 -13.29 -17.89
C TRP A 536 30.37 -13.06 -16.66
N LYS A 537 31.69 -12.91 -16.86
CA LYS A 537 32.64 -12.60 -15.78
C LYS A 537 32.44 -11.18 -15.25
N ASP A 538 32.13 -10.24 -16.12
CA ASP A 538 31.82 -8.86 -15.74
C ASP A 538 30.53 -8.84 -14.92
N PHE A 539 29.51 -9.58 -15.37
CA PHE A 539 28.26 -9.79 -14.64
C PHE A 539 28.47 -10.44 -13.26
N LYS A 540 29.36 -11.44 -13.16
CA LYS A 540 29.73 -12.08 -11.87
C LYS A 540 30.35 -11.08 -10.89
N SER A 541 31.19 -10.19 -11.41
CA SER A 541 31.92 -9.19 -10.63
C SER A 541 31.15 -7.88 -10.40
N PHE A 542 29.93 -7.78 -10.95
CA PHE A 542 29.09 -6.60 -10.82
C PHE A 542 28.82 -6.28 -9.35
N LYS A 543 29.10 -5.02 -8.97
CA LYS A 543 28.95 -4.55 -7.60
C LYS A 543 27.61 -3.85 -7.41
N LEU A 544 26.90 -4.26 -6.37
CA LEU A 544 25.77 -3.56 -5.80
C LEU A 544 26.21 -2.24 -5.17
N GLU A 545 25.27 -1.32 -4.93
CA GLU A 545 25.54 -0.01 -4.33
C GLU A 545 26.08 -0.07 -2.90
N ASN A 546 25.80 -1.17 -2.20
CA ASN A 546 26.37 -1.48 -0.90
C ASN A 546 27.81 -2.06 -0.98
N GLY A 547 28.39 -2.09 -2.19
CA GLY A 547 29.74 -2.58 -2.47
C GLY A 547 29.88 -4.11 -2.56
N ARG A 548 28.82 -4.87 -2.27
CA ARG A 548 28.82 -6.35 -2.37
C ARG A 548 28.66 -6.78 -3.83
N THR A 549 29.26 -7.91 -4.20
CA THR A 549 29.02 -8.52 -5.52
C THR A 549 27.63 -9.17 -5.58
N ILE A 550 27.05 -9.27 -6.78
CA ILE A 550 25.80 -10.02 -6.98
C ILE A 550 25.93 -11.46 -6.47
N PHE A 551 27.10 -12.08 -6.66
CA PHE A 551 27.42 -13.41 -6.16
C PHE A 551 28.56 -13.31 -5.14
N PRO A 552 28.29 -13.46 -3.83
CA PRO A 552 29.34 -13.50 -2.81
C PRO A 552 30.35 -14.62 -3.10
N GLN A 553 31.60 -14.44 -2.68
CA GLN A 553 32.61 -15.51 -2.78
C GLN A 553 32.11 -16.71 -1.96
N HIS A 554 31.91 -17.85 -2.62
CA HIS A 554 31.38 -19.13 -2.10
C HIS A 554 29.85 -19.35 -2.11
N GLU A 555 29.03 -18.41 -2.60
CA GLU A 555 27.56 -18.58 -2.69
C GLU A 555 26.98 -18.45 -4.12
N GLY A 556 27.84 -18.29 -5.14
CA GLY A 556 27.42 -18.15 -6.54
C GLY A 556 27.11 -19.48 -7.24
N PRO A 557 26.27 -19.47 -8.30
CA PRO A 557 26.06 -20.66 -9.14
C PRO A 557 27.37 -21.08 -9.82
N PRO A 558 27.48 -22.34 -10.27
CA PRO A 558 28.61 -22.79 -11.11
C PRO A 558 28.85 -21.86 -12.30
N ASP A 559 30.11 -21.70 -12.71
CA ASP A 559 30.47 -20.78 -13.80
C ASP A 559 29.77 -21.13 -15.13
N GLU A 560 29.54 -22.42 -15.40
CA GLU A 560 28.78 -22.89 -16.57
C GLU A 560 27.31 -22.44 -16.52
N ASP A 561 26.65 -22.58 -15.36
CA ASP A 561 25.27 -22.14 -15.16
C ASP A 561 25.16 -20.61 -15.30
N LEU A 562 26.15 -19.88 -14.77
CA LEU A 562 26.19 -18.42 -14.86
C LEU A 562 26.39 -17.93 -16.29
N GLN A 563 27.29 -18.56 -17.04
CA GLN A 563 27.49 -18.28 -18.46
C GLN A 563 26.21 -18.56 -19.25
N HIS A 564 25.63 -19.74 -19.09
CA HIS A 564 24.39 -20.12 -19.76
C HIS A 564 23.25 -19.14 -19.39
N GLY A 565 23.09 -18.81 -18.12
CA GLY A 565 22.11 -17.82 -17.66
C GLY A 565 22.28 -16.44 -18.29
N PHE A 566 23.52 -15.95 -18.39
CA PHE A 566 23.84 -14.68 -19.01
C PHE A 566 23.51 -14.64 -20.52
N ASP A 567 23.82 -15.71 -21.25
CA ASP A 567 23.50 -15.83 -22.68
C ASP A 567 21.97 -15.86 -22.91
N GLN A 568 21.23 -16.49 -22.00
CA GLN A 568 19.77 -16.54 -22.06
C GLN A 568 19.14 -15.18 -21.71
N PHE A 569 19.73 -14.38 -20.82
CA PHE A 569 19.30 -13.00 -20.59
C PHE A 569 19.42 -12.14 -21.87
N LYS A 570 20.52 -12.27 -22.62
CA LYS A 570 20.68 -11.58 -23.92
C LYS A 570 19.63 -12.03 -24.93
N THR A 571 19.35 -13.33 -24.98
CA THR A 571 18.32 -13.89 -25.86
C THR A 571 16.93 -13.33 -25.52
N LEU A 572 16.58 -13.29 -24.23
CA LEU A 572 15.32 -12.73 -23.74
C LEU A 572 15.22 -11.20 -23.96
N GLN A 573 16.33 -10.47 -23.85
CA GLN A 573 16.38 -9.03 -24.14
C GLN A 573 16.06 -8.75 -25.62
N ILE A 574 16.68 -9.51 -26.54
CA ILE A 574 16.42 -9.39 -27.98
C ILE A 574 14.97 -9.78 -28.30
N ALA A 575 14.48 -10.86 -27.67
CA ALA A 575 13.11 -11.34 -27.80
C ALA A 575 12.08 -10.27 -27.42
N ARG A 576 12.26 -9.64 -26.26
CA ARG A 576 11.38 -8.59 -25.72
C ARG A 576 11.22 -7.43 -26.70
N LYS A 577 12.32 -6.99 -27.33
CA LYS A 577 12.34 -5.89 -28.30
C LYS A 577 11.53 -6.17 -29.59
N ARG A 578 11.09 -7.42 -29.82
CA ARG A 578 10.27 -7.82 -30.98
C ARG A 578 8.76 -7.87 -30.68
N LEU A 579 8.35 -7.74 -29.42
CA LEU A 579 6.96 -7.87 -28.99
C LEU A 579 6.24 -6.51 -28.97
N HIS A 580 4.90 -6.55 -28.96
CA HIS A 580 4.10 -5.33 -28.87
C HIS A 580 4.26 -4.66 -27.50
N PRO A 581 4.56 -3.34 -27.45
CA PRO A 581 4.74 -2.61 -26.18
C PRO A 581 3.48 -2.50 -25.32
N ASP A 582 2.30 -2.77 -25.89
CA ASP A 582 1.00 -2.68 -25.21
C ASP A 582 0.55 -3.99 -24.57
N GLY A 583 1.40 -5.02 -24.58
CA GLY A 583 1.15 -6.30 -23.92
C GLY A 583 0.17 -7.17 -24.67
N THR A 584 -0.29 -6.75 -25.84
CA THR A 584 -1.08 -7.59 -26.73
C THR A 584 -0.26 -8.78 -27.20
N VAL A 585 -0.94 -9.90 -27.38
CA VAL A 585 -0.30 -11.13 -27.84
C VAL A 585 0.23 -10.90 -29.25
N ALA A 586 1.51 -11.18 -29.47
CA ALA A 586 2.08 -11.18 -30.81
C ALA A 586 1.48 -12.33 -31.62
N PHE A 587 0.87 -12.00 -32.76
CA PHE A 587 0.53 -12.98 -33.78
C PHE A 587 1.77 -13.22 -34.64
N PHE A 588 2.01 -14.46 -35.03
CA PHE A 588 3.12 -14.81 -35.88
C PHE A 588 2.60 -15.47 -37.15
N ASP A 589 3.22 -15.13 -38.27
CA ASP A 589 2.87 -15.70 -39.56
C ASP A 589 3.44 -17.12 -39.66
N GLY A 590 2.71 -18.02 -40.28
CA GLY A 590 3.22 -19.32 -40.69
C GLY A 590 4.17 -19.15 -41.86
N ALA A 591 5.04 -20.16 -42.07
CA ALA A 591 5.91 -20.21 -43.26
C ALA A 591 5.14 -20.18 -44.60
N ASP A 592 3.82 -20.35 -44.57
CA ASP A 592 2.88 -20.27 -45.69
C ASP A 592 2.06 -18.96 -45.73
N GLY A 593 2.33 -18.00 -44.84
CA GLY A 593 1.61 -16.73 -44.73
C GLY A 593 0.23 -16.84 -44.05
N SER A 594 -0.09 -17.99 -43.44
CA SER A 594 -1.29 -18.11 -42.59
C SER A 594 -1.05 -17.46 -41.23
N VAL A 595 -2.03 -16.72 -40.69
CA VAL A 595 -1.97 -16.26 -39.30
C VAL A 595 -2.08 -17.50 -38.42
N ILE A 596 -1.00 -17.85 -37.72
CA ILE A 596 -1.05 -18.90 -36.70
C ILE A 596 -1.52 -18.20 -35.41
N PRO A 597 -2.77 -18.41 -34.96
CA PRO A 597 -3.19 -17.86 -33.68
C PRO A 597 -2.28 -18.42 -32.57
N PRO A 598 -2.08 -17.67 -31.47
CA PRO A 598 -1.60 -18.25 -30.22
C PRO A 598 -2.47 -19.47 -29.88
N PRO A 599 -2.05 -20.41 -29.02
CA PRO A 599 -2.90 -21.53 -28.62
C PRO A 599 -4.24 -21.03 -28.02
N GLU A 600 -5.24 -20.80 -28.88
CA GLU A 600 -6.55 -20.29 -28.51
C GLU A 600 -7.33 -21.46 -27.94
N GLY A 601 -7.30 -21.60 -26.62
CA GLY A 601 -8.09 -22.60 -25.94
C GLY A 601 -8.26 -22.25 -24.48
N LEU A 602 -9.45 -22.56 -23.96
CA LEU A 602 -9.86 -22.53 -22.55
C LEU A 602 -9.05 -23.51 -21.65
N PHE A 603 -7.84 -23.88 -22.08
CA PHE A 603 -6.96 -24.93 -21.57
C PHE A 603 -5.49 -24.67 -21.99
N ASP A 604 -5.00 -23.44 -21.88
CA ASP A 604 -3.55 -23.17 -22.05
C ASP A 604 -2.77 -23.74 -20.85
N ILE A 605 -2.58 -25.07 -20.87
CA ILE A 605 -1.83 -25.87 -19.87
C ILE A 605 -0.43 -25.28 -19.65
N LEU A 606 0.08 -24.46 -20.58
CA LEU A 606 1.40 -23.87 -20.54
C LEU A 606 1.48 -22.67 -19.57
N SER A 607 0.50 -21.75 -19.55
CA SER A 607 0.49 -20.67 -18.54
C SER A 607 0.19 -21.23 -17.14
N ASP A 608 -0.73 -22.19 -17.08
CA ASP A 608 -1.14 -22.91 -15.86
C ASP A 608 0.04 -23.60 -15.14
N ALA A 609 0.99 -24.17 -15.90
CA ALA A 609 2.16 -24.86 -15.34
C ALA A 609 3.29 -23.93 -14.86
N TRP A 610 3.24 -22.62 -15.20
CA TRP A 610 4.32 -21.67 -14.94
C TRP A 610 4.67 -21.54 -13.45
N HIS A 611 3.66 -21.58 -12.59
CA HIS A 611 3.83 -21.49 -11.14
C HIS A 611 4.64 -22.69 -10.59
N TYR A 612 4.31 -23.91 -11.01
CA TYR A 612 5.03 -25.12 -10.61
C TYR A 612 6.47 -25.13 -11.15
N VAL A 613 6.67 -24.79 -12.43
CA VAL A 613 8.02 -24.67 -13.03
C VAL A 613 8.88 -23.65 -12.29
N THR A 614 8.28 -22.55 -11.83
CA THR A 614 8.97 -21.53 -11.03
C THR A 614 9.33 -22.04 -9.63
N LYS A 615 8.47 -22.83 -8.98
CA LYS A 615 8.78 -23.47 -7.68
C LYS A 615 9.89 -24.51 -7.81
N MET A 616 9.91 -25.26 -8.91
CA MET A 616 10.87 -26.33 -9.19
C MET A 616 12.16 -25.87 -9.91
N ALA A 617 12.44 -24.56 -9.97
CA ALA A 617 13.56 -24.00 -10.73
C ALA A 617 14.91 -24.69 -10.46
N HIS A 618 15.25 -24.94 -9.20
CA HIS A 618 16.51 -25.62 -8.84
C HIS A 618 16.58 -27.08 -9.30
N ASN A 619 15.44 -27.75 -9.42
CA ASN A 619 15.33 -29.16 -9.81
C ASN A 619 15.31 -29.36 -11.34
N VAL A 620 15.36 -28.27 -12.11
CA VAL A 620 15.39 -28.31 -13.57
C VAL A 620 16.77 -28.70 -14.05
N GLU A 621 16.87 -29.81 -14.79
CA GLU A 621 18.12 -30.39 -15.28
C GLU A 621 18.62 -29.68 -16.54
N HIS A 622 17.72 -29.40 -17.48
CA HIS A 622 18.03 -28.77 -18.76
C HIS A 622 16.98 -27.73 -19.06
N TRP A 623 17.41 -26.57 -19.54
CA TRP A 623 16.52 -25.51 -19.97
C TRP A 623 17.19 -24.66 -21.05
N PHE A 624 16.40 -24.07 -21.93
CA PHE A 624 16.88 -23.14 -22.96
C PHE A 624 15.71 -22.30 -23.48
N VAL A 625 16.02 -21.11 -24.01
CA VAL A 625 15.09 -20.32 -24.82
C VAL A 625 15.42 -20.59 -26.29
N GLU A 626 14.43 -21.09 -27.04
CA GLU A 626 14.55 -21.35 -28.46
C GLU A 626 13.77 -20.30 -29.25
N SER A 627 14.39 -19.76 -30.29
CA SER A 627 13.74 -18.99 -31.34
C SER A 627 13.52 -19.92 -32.53
N ALA A 628 12.58 -20.86 -32.44
CA ALA A 628 12.28 -21.80 -33.51
C ALA A 628 11.06 -21.35 -34.31
N ASN A 629 11.22 -21.23 -35.64
CA ASN A 629 10.16 -20.99 -36.62
C ASN A 629 9.17 -19.91 -36.17
N GLU A 630 9.68 -18.70 -35.99
CA GLU A 630 8.93 -17.46 -35.79
C GLU A 630 8.34 -17.24 -34.39
N PHE A 631 8.26 -18.23 -33.49
CA PHE A 631 7.82 -18.05 -32.09
C PHE A 631 8.96 -18.23 -31.08
N LEU A 632 8.90 -17.50 -29.96
CA LEU A 632 9.80 -17.66 -28.81
C LEU A 632 9.26 -18.71 -27.83
N ARG A 633 10.09 -19.69 -27.46
CA ARG A 633 9.73 -20.73 -26.49
C ARG A 633 10.76 -20.86 -25.39
N PHE A 634 10.31 -20.92 -24.14
CA PHE A 634 11.09 -21.38 -23.01
C PHE A 634 10.84 -22.88 -22.82
N VAL A 635 11.90 -23.70 -22.91
CA VAL A 635 11.81 -25.15 -22.75
C VAL A 635 12.59 -25.56 -21.51
N CYS A 636 11.98 -26.38 -20.64
CA CYS A 636 12.68 -26.93 -19.48
C CYS A 636 12.31 -28.39 -19.19
N LYS A 637 13.26 -29.16 -18.64
CA LYS A 637 13.08 -30.56 -18.26
C LYS A 637 13.20 -30.71 -16.74
N ILE A 638 12.21 -31.35 -16.13
CA ILE A 638 12.16 -31.66 -14.70
C ILE A 638 11.92 -33.16 -14.55
N GLY A 639 12.94 -33.90 -14.10
CA GLY A 639 12.93 -35.36 -14.13
C GLY A 639 12.66 -35.89 -15.55
N ASN A 640 11.62 -36.71 -15.70
CA ASN A 640 11.22 -37.27 -17.00
C ASN A 640 10.16 -36.44 -17.75
N LYS A 641 9.86 -35.20 -17.30
CA LYS A 641 8.84 -34.33 -17.90
C LYS A 641 9.50 -33.14 -18.61
N VAL A 642 9.03 -32.82 -19.81
CA VAL A 642 9.46 -31.64 -20.59
C VAL A 642 8.32 -30.65 -20.67
N PHE A 643 8.58 -29.41 -20.28
CA PHE A 643 7.67 -28.27 -20.37
C PHE A 643 8.13 -27.35 -21.50
N LYS A 644 7.18 -26.84 -22.29
CA LYS A 644 7.44 -25.93 -23.42
C LYS A 644 6.49 -24.74 -23.33
N LEU A 645 6.98 -23.57 -23.02
CA LEU A 645 6.21 -22.38 -22.67
C LEU A 645 6.39 -21.32 -23.77
N VAL A 646 5.30 -20.77 -24.32
CA VAL A 646 5.36 -19.74 -25.38
C VAL A 646 5.56 -18.35 -24.76
N LEU A 647 6.45 -17.55 -25.32
CA LEU A 647 6.75 -16.18 -24.88
C LEU A 647 6.25 -15.17 -25.93
N ASP A 648 4.95 -14.92 -25.94
CA ASP A 648 4.22 -14.11 -26.94
C ASP A 648 3.81 -12.72 -26.43
N THR A 649 4.12 -12.39 -25.17
CA THR A 649 3.90 -11.06 -24.57
C THR A 649 5.12 -10.61 -23.78
N VAL A 650 5.26 -9.28 -23.61
CA VAL A 650 6.30 -8.68 -22.77
C VAL A 650 6.26 -9.25 -21.34
N GLU A 651 5.06 -9.40 -20.78
CA GLU A 651 4.83 -10.00 -19.46
C GLU A 651 5.42 -11.42 -19.35
N LYS A 652 5.19 -12.29 -20.34
CA LYS A 652 5.75 -13.66 -20.36
C LYS A 652 7.27 -13.66 -20.47
N VAL A 653 7.86 -12.77 -21.27
CA VAL A 653 9.32 -12.63 -21.36
C VAL A 653 9.93 -12.17 -20.03
N MET A 654 9.31 -11.21 -19.34
CA MET A 654 9.77 -10.75 -18.03
C MET A 654 9.62 -11.83 -16.94
N HIS A 655 8.59 -12.67 -17.04
CA HIS A 655 8.48 -13.88 -16.22
C HIS A 655 9.63 -14.85 -16.49
N ALA A 656 9.99 -15.09 -17.75
CA ALA A 656 11.13 -15.94 -18.10
C ALA A 656 12.47 -15.37 -17.58
N MET A 657 12.69 -14.06 -17.68
CA MET A 657 13.87 -13.40 -17.09
C MET A 657 13.91 -13.60 -15.56
N SER A 658 12.76 -13.47 -14.89
CA SER A 658 12.66 -13.72 -13.45
C SER A 658 12.98 -15.17 -13.09
N TRP A 659 12.58 -16.12 -13.93
CA TRP A 659 12.90 -17.53 -13.75
C TRP A 659 14.40 -17.79 -13.89
N VAL A 660 15.04 -17.23 -14.93
CA VAL A 660 16.51 -17.36 -15.12
C VAL A 660 17.25 -16.77 -13.92
N TRP A 661 16.82 -15.61 -13.43
CA TRP A 661 17.35 -15.05 -12.19
C TRP A 661 17.22 -16.04 -11.03
N LYS A 662 16.02 -16.59 -10.79
CA LYS A 662 15.77 -17.54 -9.70
C LYS A 662 16.65 -18.80 -9.78
N LYS A 663 16.93 -19.29 -11.00
CA LYS A 663 17.82 -20.43 -11.24
C LYS A 663 19.28 -20.12 -10.86
N LEU A 664 19.73 -18.90 -11.13
CA LEU A 664 21.09 -18.43 -10.79
C LEU A 664 21.21 -18.00 -9.32
N LYS A 665 20.16 -17.40 -8.77
CA LYS A 665 20.13 -16.82 -7.42
C LYS A 665 18.71 -16.78 -6.89
N THR A 666 18.50 -17.35 -5.71
CA THR A 666 17.16 -17.59 -5.14
C THR A 666 16.48 -16.35 -4.55
N VAL A 667 17.27 -15.35 -4.16
CA VAL A 667 16.79 -14.22 -3.35
C VAL A 667 16.25 -13.12 -4.26
N ILE A 668 14.92 -13.02 -4.38
CA ILE A 668 14.25 -11.95 -5.13
C ILE A 668 14.52 -10.56 -4.54
N LYS A 669 14.75 -10.45 -3.22
CA LYS A 669 15.12 -9.17 -2.59
C LYS A 669 16.42 -8.58 -3.15
N ASP A 670 17.36 -9.43 -3.55
CA ASP A 670 18.58 -8.95 -4.20
C ASP A 670 18.28 -8.43 -5.62
N LEU A 671 17.30 -9.02 -6.30
CA LEU A 671 16.81 -8.52 -7.57
C LEU A 671 16.13 -7.15 -7.42
N ILE A 672 15.26 -7.01 -6.42
CA ILE A 672 14.63 -5.74 -6.06
C ILE A 672 15.69 -4.73 -5.64
N ASN A 673 16.76 -5.12 -4.97
CA ASN A 673 17.86 -4.19 -4.63
C ASN A 673 18.66 -3.73 -5.86
N ILE A 674 18.77 -4.58 -6.90
CA ILE A 674 19.49 -4.26 -8.15
C ILE A 674 18.62 -3.41 -9.09
N LEU A 675 17.34 -3.78 -9.21
CA LEU A 675 16.39 -3.21 -10.16
C LEU A 675 15.49 -2.14 -9.56
N GLY A 676 15.13 -2.28 -8.29
CA GLY A 676 14.29 -1.39 -7.51
C GLY A 676 15.08 -0.21 -6.97
N HIS A 677 15.47 0.66 -7.89
CA HIS A 677 16.37 1.79 -7.63
C HIS A 677 15.63 3.12 -7.55
N ILE A 678 14.74 3.30 -6.56
CA ILE A 678 13.60 4.21 -6.77
C ILE A 678 13.41 5.32 -5.76
N PHE A 679 14.01 5.23 -4.59
CA PHE A 679 13.94 6.33 -3.63
C PHE A 679 15.27 7.02 -3.41
N ASN A 680 16.38 6.49 -3.93
CA ASN A 680 17.70 6.79 -3.40
C ASN A 680 17.64 6.79 -1.86
N TRP A 681 17.05 5.74 -1.26
CA TRP A 681 16.68 5.71 0.17
C TRP A 681 17.85 6.08 1.10
N LYS A 682 19.07 5.69 0.70
CA LYS A 682 20.31 6.08 1.37
C LYS A 682 20.53 7.59 1.36
N GLU A 683 20.31 8.25 0.22
CA GLU A 683 20.40 9.70 0.06
C GLU A 683 19.26 10.42 0.78
N ILE A 684 18.04 9.88 0.74
CA ILE A 684 16.90 10.39 1.52
C ILE A 684 17.19 10.32 3.02
N ILE A 685 17.70 9.20 3.52
CA ILE A 685 18.11 9.07 4.93
C ILE A 685 19.24 10.03 5.24
N SER A 686 20.22 10.16 4.36
CA SER A 686 21.32 11.10 4.55
C SER A 686 20.83 12.55 4.62
N THR A 687 19.86 12.90 3.77
CA THR A 687 19.19 14.20 3.76
C THR A 687 18.38 14.40 5.04
N LYS A 688 17.55 13.43 5.42
CA LYS A 688 16.78 13.40 6.67
C LYS A 688 17.68 13.53 7.91
N ASN A 689 18.82 12.85 7.94
CA ASN A 689 19.78 12.93 9.05
C ASN A 689 20.41 14.33 9.12
N SER A 690 20.74 14.92 7.97
CA SER A 690 21.24 16.29 7.89
C SER A 690 20.19 17.30 8.36
N ILE A 691 18.92 17.12 7.99
CA ILE A 691 17.81 17.95 8.45
C ILE A 691 17.61 17.79 9.96
N SER A 692 17.60 16.56 10.48
CA SER A 692 17.45 16.30 11.91
C SER A 692 18.59 16.92 12.73
N ALA A 693 19.83 16.78 12.25
CA ALA A 693 21.01 17.38 12.85
C ALA A 693 20.94 18.92 12.84
N LEU A 694 20.43 19.50 11.74
CA LEU A 694 20.19 20.94 11.63
C LEU A 694 19.15 21.42 12.65
N LEU A 695 18.04 20.71 12.81
CA LEU A 695 16.99 21.08 13.78
C LEU A 695 17.51 21.04 15.21
N THR A 696 18.21 19.96 15.60
CA THR A 696 18.78 19.81 16.94
C THR A 696 19.82 20.89 17.24
N SER A 697 20.82 21.06 16.37
CA SER A 697 21.88 22.06 16.57
C SER A 697 21.36 23.50 16.59
N SER A 698 20.27 23.79 15.87
CA SER A 698 19.62 25.10 15.89
C SER A 698 18.95 25.39 17.23
N ILE A 699 18.27 24.41 17.82
CA ILE A 699 17.66 24.55 19.16
C ILE A 699 18.75 24.74 20.21
N ASP A 700 19.84 23.97 20.14
CA ASP A 700 20.96 24.07 21.08
C ASP A 700 21.68 25.43 20.97
N LEU A 701 21.96 25.89 19.74
CA LEU A 701 22.56 27.21 19.51
C LEU A 701 21.67 28.36 20.00
N LEU A 702 20.34 28.25 19.84
CA LEU A 702 19.40 29.23 20.37
C LEU A 702 19.36 29.21 21.90
N ALA A 703 19.38 28.02 22.52
CA ALA A 703 19.39 27.88 23.98
C ALA A 703 20.67 28.45 24.61
N GLU A 704 21.83 28.24 23.98
CA GLU A 704 23.12 28.82 24.38
C GLU A 704 23.15 30.35 24.31
N LYS A 705 22.38 30.97 23.39
CA LYS A 705 22.41 32.43 23.14
C LYS A 705 21.20 33.19 23.68
N ALA A 706 20.20 32.51 24.22
CA ALA A 706 18.95 33.12 24.69
C ALA A 706 19.17 34.23 25.75
N GLY A 707 20.20 34.10 26.61
CA GLY A 707 20.50 35.08 27.68
C GLY A 707 20.98 36.45 27.19
N ASP A 708 21.65 36.52 26.05
CA ASP A 708 22.22 37.77 25.47
C ASP A 708 21.36 38.34 24.32
N ALA A 709 20.27 37.67 23.97
CA ALA A 709 19.53 37.91 22.73
C ALA A 709 18.62 39.15 22.79
N GLY A 710 18.00 39.45 23.93
CA GLY A 710 16.93 40.45 24.02
C GLY A 710 17.35 41.89 23.71
N GLU A 711 18.45 42.36 24.30
CA GLU A 711 18.94 43.72 24.06
C GLU A 711 19.49 43.89 22.63
N ARG A 712 20.19 42.88 22.11
CA ARG A 712 20.71 42.86 20.74
C ARG A 712 19.58 42.81 19.71
N LEU A 713 18.54 42.03 19.98
CA LEU A 713 17.36 41.92 19.12
C LEU A 713 16.60 43.25 19.06
N SER A 714 16.34 43.86 20.22
CA SER A 714 15.66 45.17 20.33
C SER A 714 16.43 46.28 19.61
N SER A 715 17.77 46.29 19.74
CA SER A 715 18.65 47.23 19.05
C SER A 715 18.56 47.08 17.53
N LYS A 716 18.72 45.85 16.99
CA LYS A 716 18.61 45.57 15.55
C LYS A 716 17.24 45.93 14.98
N MET A 717 16.15 45.65 15.72
CA MET A 717 14.81 46.03 15.30
C MET A 717 14.64 47.55 15.25
N SER A 718 15.20 48.28 16.23
CA SER A 718 15.17 49.76 16.24
C SER A 718 15.89 50.36 15.03
N GLU A 719 17.04 49.81 14.70
CA GLU A 719 17.84 50.21 13.55
C GLU A 719 17.11 49.94 12.22
N ALA A 720 16.37 48.84 12.13
CA ALA A 720 15.57 48.51 10.95
C ALA A 720 14.47 49.54 10.66
N ALA A 721 13.74 50.01 11.68
CA ALA A 721 12.73 51.05 11.48
C ALA A 721 13.35 52.39 11.06
N LYS A 722 14.52 52.73 11.61
CA LYS A 722 15.30 53.89 11.14
C LYS A 722 15.70 53.72 9.68
N THR A 723 16.25 52.58 9.32
CA THR A 723 16.67 52.23 7.96
C THR A 723 15.53 52.34 6.97
N MET A 724 14.36 51.76 7.26
CA MET A 724 13.21 51.83 6.37
C MET A 724 12.70 53.26 6.16
N ARG A 725 12.77 54.13 7.19
CA ARG A 725 12.38 55.53 7.06
C ARG A 725 13.34 56.34 6.20
N GLU A 726 14.63 56.06 6.29
CA GLU A 726 15.68 56.81 5.58
C GLU A 726 15.94 56.26 4.17
N GLY A 727 15.54 55.03 3.89
CA GLY A 727 15.72 54.36 2.60
C GLY A 727 14.77 54.87 1.51
N GLN A 728 15.23 54.80 0.27
CA GLN A 728 14.42 54.98 -0.93
C GLN A 728 14.51 53.72 -1.79
N ALA A 729 13.37 53.17 -2.20
CA ALA A 729 13.35 52.07 -3.16
C ALA A 729 13.77 52.56 -4.55
N ARG A 730 14.51 51.73 -5.28
CA ARG A 730 14.84 51.97 -6.70
C ARG A 730 13.55 51.96 -7.55
N SER A 731 13.48 52.83 -8.55
CA SER A 731 12.26 53.07 -9.36
C SER A 731 11.76 51.83 -10.11
N ASP A 732 10.43 51.81 -10.33
CA ASP A 732 9.55 50.73 -10.79
C ASP A 732 10.21 49.55 -11.53
N ILE A 733 10.54 48.51 -10.76
CA ILE A 733 10.77 47.17 -11.29
C ILE A 733 9.38 46.53 -11.47
N GLY A 734 8.91 46.48 -12.71
CA GLY A 734 7.58 45.96 -13.07
C GLY A 734 7.54 44.42 -13.17
N GLU A 735 6.34 43.87 -12.99
CA GLU A 735 5.98 42.45 -13.19
C GLU A 735 6.22 42.01 -14.64
N LYS A 736 7.45 41.67 -15.02
CA LYS A 736 7.72 40.80 -16.18
C LYS A 736 8.84 39.82 -15.86
N ILE A 737 8.58 38.92 -14.93
CA ILE A 737 9.20 37.60 -14.99
C ILE A 737 8.29 36.79 -15.90
N SER A 738 8.71 36.55 -17.14
CA SER A 738 7.98 35.71 -18.10
C SER A 738 7.76 34.33 -17.48
N SER A 739 6.49 33.93 -17.43
CA SER A 739 6.04 32.63 -16.92
C SER A 739 6.36 31.48 -17.88
N ASP A 740 7.56 31.46 -18.46
CA ASP A 740 8.01 30.29 -19.22
C ASP A 740 8.14 29.14 -18.22
N SER A 741 7.06 28.36 -18.20
CA SER A 741 6.75 27.32 -17.25
C SER A 741 7.88 26.30 -17.26
N ASN A 742 8.70 26.31 -16.21
CA ASN A 742 9.76 25.33 -16.05
C ASN A 742 9.12 23.93 -15.89
N PRO A 743 9.37 22.96 -16.79
CA PRO A 743 8.77 21.62 -16.76
C PRO A 743 9.05 20.83 -15.48
N SER A 744 10.05 21.26 -14.70
CA SER A 744 10.61 20.60 -13.52
C SER A 744 9.67 20.56 -12.31
N LEU A 745 8.88 21.61 -12.05
CA LEU A 745 7.97 21.64 -10.88
C LEU A 745 6.69 20.82 -11.08
N LYS A 746 6.19 20.71 -12.32
CA LYS A 746 5.05 19.82 -12.62
C LYS A 746 5.39 18.36 -12.31
N GLY A 747 6.67 17.97 -12.44
CA GLY A 747 7.19 16.62 -12.17
C GLY A 747 7.01 16.11 -10.74
N LEU A 748 7.04 17.01 -9.75
CA LEU A 748 6.96 16.65 -8.33
C LEU A 748 5.59 16.12 -7.91
N SER A 749 4.52 16.53 -8.59
CA SER A 749 3.16 16.16 -8.21
C SER A 749 2.81 14.71 -8.57
N TYR A 750 3.54 14.08 -9.50
CA TYR A 750 3.33 12.68 -9.90
C TYR A 750 4.58 11.80 -9.73
N ASN A 751 5.62 12.32 -9.06
CA ASN A 751 6.78 11.51 -8.70
C ASN A 751 6.33 10.42 -7.72
N THR A 752 6.60 9.14 -8.05
CA THR A 752 6.09 8.02 -7.23
C THR A 752 6.61 8.10 -5.81
N SER A 753 7.79 8.66 -5.55
CA SER A 753 8.31 8.73 -4.18
C SER A 753 7.53 9.67 -3.27
N VAL A 754 7.15 10.83 -3.81
CA VAL A 754 6.36 11.85 -3.11
C VAL A 754 4.90 11.39 -3.01
N ALA A 755 4.36 10.81 -4.09
CA ALA A 755 3.00 10.27 -4.13
C ALA A 755 2.83 9.08 -3.18
N TRP A 756 3.80 8.16 -3.13
CA TRP A 756 3.82 7.02 -2.21
C TRP A 756 3.84 7.47 -0.76
N MET A 757 4.69 8.44 -0.39
CA MET A 757 4.70 8.97 0.98
C MET A 757 3.37 9.66 1.32
N GLY A 758 2.82 10.45 0.39
CA GLY A 758 1.50 11.06 0.53
C GLY A 758 0.40 10.03 0.75
N GLU A 759 0.39 8.95 -0.03
CA GLU A 759 -0.54 7.82 0.10
C GLU A 759 -0.43 7.15 1.47
N ARG A 760 0.78 6.88 1.96
CA ARG A 760 0.99 6.25 3.27
C ARG A 760 0.62 7.15 4.44
N MET A 761 0.77 8.46 4.31
CA MET A 761 0.23 9.40 5.28
C MET A 761 -1.31 9.38 5.29
N LYS A 762 -1.96 9.28 4.12
CA LYS A 762 -3.44 9.26 4.04
C LYS A 762 -4.03 7.95 4.54
N ASN A 763 -3.54 6.83 4.01
CA ASN A 763 -4.14 5.50 4.13
C ASN A 763 -3.38 4.59 5.12
N GLY A 764 -2.17 4.95 5.53
CA GLY A 764 -1.37 4.23 6.52
C GLY A 764 -1.69 4.59 7.97
N GLY A 765 -2.88 5.14 8.25
CA GLY A 765 -3.38 5.34 9.61
C GLY A 765 -3.07 6.69 10.26
N MET A 766 -2.33 7.60 9.61
CA MET A 766 -2.06 8.95 10.16
C MET A 766 -3.33 9.81 10.19
N ALA A 767 -4.21 9.68 9.18
CA ALA A 767 -5.51 10.37 9.14
C ALA A 767 -6.49 9.86 10.21
N THR A 768 -6.28 8.65 10.74
CA THR A 768 -7.09 8.01 11.78
C THR A 768 -6.43 8.04 13.15
N MET A 769 -5.28 8.72 13.30
CA MET A 769 -4.71 8.99 14.61
C MET A 769 -5.77 9.69 15.44
N PRO A 770 -6.09 9.19 16.65
CA PRO A 770 -6.94 9.93 17.56
C PRO A 770 -6.34 11.33 17.70
N GLN A 771 -7.15 12.36 17.46
CA GLN A 771 -6.85 13.71 17.95
C GLN A 771 -6.94 13.69 19.47
N ASN A 772 -6.20 12.82 20.15
CA ASN A 772 -6.05 12.92 21.58
C ASN A 772 -5.31 14.23 21.81
N GLU A 773 -6.08 15.19 22.30
CA GLU A 773 -5.78 16.57 22.69
C GLU A 773 -4.64 16.65 23.72
N HIS A 774 -3.46 16.17 23.36
CA HIS A 774 -2.23 16.48 24.06
C HIS A 774 -1.54 17.59 23.28
N GLY A 775 -2.12 18.80 23.33
CA GLY A 775 -1.32 20.00 23.18
C GLY A 775 -0.16 19.96 24.19
N LEU A 776 0.96 20.63 23.87
CA LEU A 776 2.06 20.74 24.83
C LEU A 776 1.49 21.24 26.17
N THR A 777 1.77 20.52 27.26
CA THR A 777 1.32 20.94 28.59
C THR A 777 1.89 22.33 28.91
N SER A 778 1.04 23.31 29.19
CA SER A 778 1.50 24.68 29.45
C SER A 778 2.43 24.75 30.66
N HIS A 779 3.61 25.32 30.45
CA HIS A 779 4.51 25.69 31.54
C HIS A 779 4.00 26.99 32.19
N PRO A 780 4.01 27.14 33.53
CA PRO A 780 3.58 28.38 34.20
C PRO A 780 4.28 29.64 33.68
N GLU A 781 5.56 29.52 33.31
CA GLU A 781 6.34 30.63 32.74
C GLU A 781 5.86 31.01 31.33
N VAL A 782 5.37 30.04 30.55
CA VAL A 782 4.84 30.26 29.19
C VAL A 782 3.52 31.01 29.24
N THR A 783 2.63 30.64 30.17
CA THR A 783 1.37 31.36 30.42
C THR A 783 1.63 32.79 30.89
N LYS A 784 2.64 33.01 31.74
CA LYS A 784 3.05 34.35 32.19
C LYS A 784 3.53 35.22 31.01
N CYS A 785 4.32 34.66 30.10
CA CYS A 785 4.79 35.35 28.91
C CYS A 785 3.66 35.68 27.94
N TRP A 786 2.72 34.74 27.74
CA TRP A 786 1.51 34.96 26.94
C TRP A 786 0.69 36.16 27.44
N ASN A 787 0.38 36.18 28.74
CA ASN A 787 -0.41 37.24 29.36
C ASN A 787 0.27 38.62 29.28
N LYS A 788 1.61 38.67 29.36
CA LYS A 788 2.39 39.90 29.19
C LYS A 788 2.36 40.43 27.74
N THR A 789 2.21 39.55 26.76
CA THR A 789 2.29 39.88 25.33
C THR A 789 0.94 40.32 24.75
N LEU A 790 -0.17 39.78 25.27
CA LEU A 790 -1.52 39.98 24.76
C LEU A 790 -1.94 41.46 24.55
N PRO A 791 -1.67 42.41 25.48
CA PRO A 791 -2.07 43.81 25.30
C PRO A 791 -1.39 44.50 24.11
N HIS A 792 -0.17 44.09 23.78
CA HIS A 792 0.60 44.68 22.68
C HIS A 792 0.06 44.23 21.31
N VAL A 793 -0.53 43.05 21.24
CA VAL A 793 -1.04 42.46 19.99
C VAL A 793 -2.30 43.17 19.50
N GLN A 794 -3.16 43.62 20.41
CA GLN A 794 -4.31 44.47 20.07
C GLN A 794 -3.86 45.82 19.48
N SER A 795 -2.74 46.37 19.95
CA SER A 795 -2.13 47.56 19.32
C SER A 795 -1.61 47.24 17.92
N MET A 796 -0.99 46.07 17.73
CA MET A 796 -0.51 45.62 16.43
C MET A 796 -1.66 45.44 15.42
N GLN A 797 -2.78 44.85 15.84
CA GLN A 797 -3.95 44.65 14.99
C GLN A 797 -4.43 45.95 14.34
N ARG A 798 -4.44 47.07 15.09
CA ARG A 798 -4.80 48.39 14.56
C ARG A 798 -3.85 48.85 13.47
N HIS A 799 -2.53 48.64 13.64
CA HIS A 799 -1.54 48.99 12.63
C HIS A 799 -1.67 48.12 11.38
N VAL A 800 -1.89 46.80 11.54
CA VAL A 800 -2.07 45.87 10.42
C VAL A 800 -3.37 46.15 9.65
N ASN A 801 -4.47 46.46 10.32
CA ASN A 801 -5.72 46.92 9.68
C ASN A 801 -5.48 48.17 8.81
N GLY A 802 -4.71 49.13 9.33
CA GLY A 802 -4.34 50.33 8.57
C GLY A 802 -3.52 50.03 7.31
N LEU A 803 -2.58 49.07 7.40
CA LEU A 803 -1.81 48.60 6.25
C LEU A 803 -2.70 47.88 5.23
N ALA A 804 -3.55 46.95 5.68
CA ALA A 804 -4.45 46.18 4.82
C ALA A 804 -5.38 47.08 4.00
N ASN A 805 -5.99 48.09 4.63
CA ASN A 805 -6.86 49.05 3.95
C ASN A 805 -6.14 49.85 2.85
N LYS A 806 -4.87 50.21 3.08
CA LYS A 806 -4.06 50.95 2.09
C LYS A 806 -3.60 50.05 0.93
N VAL A 807 -3.23 48.80 1.23
CA VAL A 807 -2.87 47.80 0.20
C VAL A 807 -4.07 47.51 -0.70
N ASN A 808 -5.26 47.29 -0.11
CA ASN A 808 -6.48 47.03 -0.85
C ASN A 808 -6.93 48.23 -1.70
N SER A 809 -6.90 49.45 -1.14
CA SER A 809 -7.30 50.66 -1.88
C SER A 809 -6.37 50.98 -3.05
N ASN A 810 -5.05 50.79 -2.90
CA ASN A 810 -4.09 51.01 -3.99
C ASN A 810 -4.28 50.01 -5.14
N ARG A 811 -4.55 48.74 -4.83
CA ARG A 811 -4.84 47.72 -5.84
C ARG A 811 -6.14 47.98 -6.60
N ALA A 812 -7.22 48.31 -5.88
CA ALA A 812 -8.52 48.60 -6.48
C ALA A 812 -8.46 49.75 -7.49
N GLN A 813 -7.52 50.69 -7.32
CA GLN A 813 -7.35 51.83 -8.21
C GLN A 813 -6.45 51.59 -9.43
N LYS A 814 -5.53 50.61 -9.40
CA LYS A 814 -4.43 50.53 -10.40
C LYS A 814 -4.09 49.15 -10.95
N GLY A 815 -4.69 48.06 -10.47
CA GLY A 815 -4.55 46.71 -11.04
C GLY A 815 -3.28 45.94 -10.66
N SER A 816 -2.13 46.59 -10.45
CA SER A 816 -0.89 45.97 -9.91
C SER A 816 -0.11 46.94 -9.03
N MET A 817 0.87 46.44 -8.24
CA MET A 817 1.69 47.23 -7.32
C MET A 817 3.18 47.14 -7.71
N THR A 818 3.84 48.29 -7.87
CA THR A 818 5.29 48.33 -8.14
C THR A 818 6.13 48.19 -6.87
N SER A 819 7.44 47.91 -7.01
CA SER A 819 8.39 47.88 -5.88
C SER A 819 8.39 49.19 -5.08
N GLY A 820 8.40 50.34 -5.77
CA GLY A 820 8.38 51.65 -5.14
C GLY A 820 7.08 51.92 -4.37
N GLN A 821 5.92 51.63 -4.98
CA GLN A 821 4.61 51.80 -4.34
C GLN A 821 4.44 50.89 -3.13
N THR A 822 4.88 49.63 -3.24
CA THR A 822 4.85 48.67 -2.15
C THR A 822 5.72 49.14 -1.00
N PHE A 823 6.94 49.61 -1.30
CA PHE A 823 7.86 50.11 -0.27
C PHE A 823 7.29 51.31 0.49
N THR A 824 6.66 52.29 -0.17
CA THR A 824 6.05 53.45 0.52
C THR A 824 4.99 53.03 1.53
N LEU A 825 4.14 52.05 1.19
CA LEU A 825 3.13 51.53 2.11
C LEU A 825 3.76 50.85 3.34
N LEU A 826 4.85 50.11 3.13
CA LEU A 826 5.57 49.42 4.20
C LEU A 826 6.36 50.41 5.08
N GLN A 827 6.88 51.49 4.50
CA GLN A 827 7.61 52.55 5.20
C GLN A 827 6.72 53.27 6.23
N GLU A 828 5.45 53.50 5.90
CA GLU A 828 4.47 54.08 6.84
C GLU A 828 4.13 53.14 8.01
N PHE A 829 4.18 51.82 7.80
CA PHE A 829 3.97 50.81 8.83
C PHE A 829 5.21 50.57 9.71
N ALA A 830 6.41 50.84 9.19
CA ALA A 830 7.68 50.42 9.77
C ALA A 830 7.86 50.84 11.24
N GLN A 831 7.73 52.13 11.56
CA GLN A 831 7.96 52.61 12.93
C GLN A 831 6.93 52.09 13.95
N PRO A 832 5.61 52.29 13.76
CA PRO A 832 4.63 51.81 14.73
C PRO A 832 4.60 50.28 14.84
N GLY A 833 4.83 49.57 13.73
CA GLY A 833 4.94 48.12 13.70
C GLY A 833 6.16 47.62 14.47
N VAL A 834 7.35 48.18 14.22
CA VAL A 834 8.58 47.78 14.91
C VAL A 834 8.50 48.03 16.41
N ASP A 835 8.02 49.19 16.85
CA ASP A 835 7.94 49.51 18.27
C ASP A 835 6.99 48.56 19.02
N THR A 836 5.88 48.19 18.37
CA THR A 836 4.96 47.20 18.94
C THR A 836 5.56 45.78 18.93
N LEU A 837 6.26 45.39 17.87
CA LEU A 837 6.95 44.09 17.81
C LEU A 837 8.06 43.96 18.86
N LYS A 838 8.73 45.03 19.27
CA LYS A 838 9.74 44.98 20.36
C LYS A 838 9.11 44.60 21.69
N LEU A 839 7.94 45.18 22.00
CA LEU A 839 7.21 44.89 23.23
C LEU A 839 6.74 43.43 23.22
N ILE A 840 6.29 42.94 22.07
CA ILE A 840 5.91 41.55 21.86
C ILE A 840 7.12 40.62 22.03
N ALA A 841 8.23 40.91 21.36
CA ALA A 841 9.46 40.12 21.43
C ALA A 841 10.06 40.08 22.84
N GLY A 842 10.07 41.21 23.55
CA GLY A 842 10.53 41.27 24.94
C GLY A 842 9.68 40.41 25.89
N GLY A 843 8.35 40.39 25.70
CA GLY A 843 7.46 39.52 26.47
C GLY A 843 7.66 38.03 26.18
N MET A 844 8.00 37.68 24.94
CA MET A 844 8.27 36.30 24.51
C MET A 844 9.62 35.77 24.98
N LEU A 845 10.66 36.60 24.95
CA LEU A 845 12.03 36.18 25.26
C LEU A 845 12.24 35.80 26.73
N ASP A 846 11.45 36.38 27.64
CA ASP A 846 11.46 36.05 29.07
C ASP A 846 11.13 34.57 29.36
N GLY A 847 10.44 33.89 28.44
CA GLY A 847 10.05 32.47 28.55
C GLY A 847 10.76 31.55 27.56
N LEU A 848 11.69 32.06 26.75
CA LEU A 848 12.30 31.33 25.63
C LEU A 848 13.03 30.07 26.08
N HIS A 849 13.75 30.11 27.21
CA HIS A 849 14.50 28.95 27.69
C HIS A 849 13.55 27.78 28.06
N ALA A 850 12.43 28.07 28.71
CA ALA A 850 11.40 27.08 29.03
C ALA A 850 10.72 26.50 27.78
N LEU A 851 10.48 27.35 26.77
CA LEU A 851 9.92 26.92 25.47
C LEU A 851 10.86 25.98 24.71
N LEU A 852 12.16 26.33 24.63
CA LEU A 852 13.17 25.52 23.93
C LEU A 852 13.37 24.15 24.60
N GLN A 853 13.34 24.09 25.93
CA GLN A 853 13.39 22.82 26.67
C GLN A 853 12.17 21.92 26.37
N GLN A 854 10.97 22.50 26.28
CA GLN A 854 9.78 21.72 25.91
C GLN A 854 9.88 21.19 24.49
N ILE A 855 10.27 22.02 23.51
CA ILE A 855 10.41 21.59 22.11
C ILE A 855 11.44 20.46 21.98
N SER A 856 12.59 20.58 22.63
CA SER A 856 13.63 19.53 22.59
C SER A 856 13.10 18.21 23.19
N LYS A 857 12.37 18.28 24.31
CA LYS A 857 11.78 17.11 24.96
C LYS A 857 10.72 16.42 24.09
N TYR A 858 9.80 17.18 23.49
CA TYR A 858 8.71 16.62 22.69
C TYR A 858 9.14 16.24 21.26
N GLY A 859 10.07 16.98 20.67
CA GLY A 859 10.64 16.70 19.35
C GLY A 859 11.39 15.37 19.30
N ASN A 860 12.09 15.02 20.38
CA ASN A 860 12.78 13.74 20.54
C ASN A 860 11.91 12.65 21.18
N ALA A 861 10.62 12.90 21.42
CA ALA A 861 9.72 11.87 21.93
C ALA A 861 9.46 10.81 20.87
N LYS A 862 9.49 9.53 21.29
CA LYS A 862 9.15 8.39 20.43
C LYS A 862 7.69 8.47 19.99
N ILE A 863 7.48 8.27 18.69
CA ILE A 863 6.14 8.15 18.10
C ILE A 863 5.97 6.82 17.37
N THR A 864 4.72 6.33 17.38
CA THR A 864 4.32 5.13 16.67
C THR A 864 3.33 5.52 15.58
N ILE A 865 3.78 5.55 14.32
CA ILE A 865 2.94 5.67 13.14
C ILE A 865 2.86 4.28 12.49
N PRO A 866 1.65 3.70 12.30
CA PRO A 866 1.48 2.43 11.60
C PRO A 866 2.21 2.45 10.24
N VAL A 867 2.83 1.34 9.86
CA VAL A 867 3.70 1.23 8.66
C VAL A 867 5.02 2.02 8.75
N LEU A 868 4.98 3.33 8.99
CA LEU A 868 6.15 4.20 8.93
C LEU A 868 7.13 3.98 10.09
N SER A 869 6.68 3.78 11.32
CA SER A 869 7.59 3.51 12.47
C SER A 869 8.29 2.15 12.34
N GLY A 870 7.58 1.14 11.82
CA GLY A 870 8.16 -0.19 11.53
C GLY A 870 9.20 -0.12 10.42
N LEU A 871 8.88 0.56 9.31
CA LEU A 871 9.81 0.83 8.21
C LEU A 871 11.06 1.54 8.71
N TYR A 872 10.85 2.64 9.44
CA TYR A 872 11.92 3.50 9.93
C TYR A 872 12.87 2.73 10.84
N LYS A 873 12.35 1.94 11.77
CA LYS A 873 13.17 1.15 12.68
C LYS A 873 14.00 0.09 11.95
N THR A 874 13.43 -0.55 10.93
CA THR A 874 14.14 -1.56 10.13
C THR A 874 15.26 -0.95 9.30
N ILE A 875 15.05 0.24 8.74
CA ILE A 875 16.05 0.87 7.85
C ILE A 875 17.08 1.69 8.62
N VAL A 876 16.67 2.43 9.66
CA VAL A 876 17.50 3.39 10.40
C VAL A 876 18.06 2.81 11.70
N GLY A 877 17.47 1.74 12.24
CA GLY A 877 17.98 1.02 13.40
C GLY A 877 17.58 1.56 14.77
N HIS A 878 16.76 2.62 14.83
CA HIS A 878 16.21 3.17 16.09
C HIS A 878 14.73 3.54 15.97
N ASP A 879 14.09 3.82 17.10
CA ASP A 879 12.68 4.22 17.14
C ASP A 879 12.47 5.61 16.52
N LEU A 880 11.36 5.79 15.78
CA LEU A 880 10.98 7.04 15.12
C LEU A 880 10.60 8.11 16.16
N THR A 881 11.26 9.27 16.16
CA THR A 881 10.85 10.46 16.94
C THR A 881 10.01 11.43 16.11
N VAL A 882 9.43 12.46 16.74
CA VAL A 882 8.73 13.54 16.02
C VAL A 882 9.66 14.24 15.03
N PHE A 883 10.87 14.65 15.46
CA PHE A 883 11.85 15.26 14.57
C PHE A 883 12.29 14.31 13.47
N ASP A 884 12.39 13.00 13.75
CA ASP A 884 12.73 12.04 12.72
C ASP A 884 11.67 11.94 11.63
N ALA A 885 10.39 11.95 12.00
CA ALA A 885 9.28 11.87 11.07
C ALA A 885 9.18 13.13 10.20
N VAL A 886 9.32 14.31 10.81
CA VAL A 886 9.35 15.59 10.08
C VAL A 886 10.53 15.65 9.12
N SER A 887 11.71 15.29 9.60
CA SER A 887 12.93 15.29 8.79
C SER A 887 12.86 14.25 7.67
N LEU A 888 12.15 13.14 7.86
CA LEU A 888 11.93 12.13 6.82
C LEU A 888 11.01 12.65 5.71
N ILE A 889 9.87 13.26 6.06
CA ILE A 889 8.96 13.90 5.09
C ILE A 889 9.72 14.95 4.28
N LEU A 890 10.45 15.83 4.97
CA LEU A 890 11.28 16.85 4.32
C LEU A 890 12.39 16.23 3.48
N GLY A 891 12.98 15.12 3.92
CA GLY A 891 14.02 14.39 3.20
C GLY A 891 13.58 13.89 1.83
N PHE A 892 12.38 13.29 1.72
CA PHE A 892 11.84 12.83 0.43
C PHE A 892 11.74 13.97 -0.59
N VAL A 893 11.10 15.07 -0.19
CA VAL A 893 10.82 16.19 -1.09
C VAL A 893 12.09 17.00 -1.38
N THR A 894 12.96 17.22 -0.38
CA THR A 894 14.23 17.93 -0.54
C THR A 894 15.17 17.18 -1.47
N ASN A 895 15.22 15.84 -1.36
CA ASN A 895 16.05 15.02 -2.24
C ASN A 895 15.58 15.12 -3.70
N ALA A 896 14.27 15.00 -3.92
CA ALA A 896 13.68 15.13 -5.26
C ALA A 896 13.92 16.52 -5.87
N ILE A 897 13.63 17.60 -5.13
CA ILE A 897 13.80 18.98 -5.60
C ILE A 897 15.26 19.29 -5.89
N THR A 898 16.17 18.89 -5.00
CA THR A 898 17.61 19.15 -5.20
C THR A 898 18.12 18.39 -6.41
N SER A 899 17.72 17.13 -6.59
CA SER A 899 18.09 16.37 -7.79
C SER A 899 17.56 17.00 -9.08
N ILE A 900 16.33 17.54 -9.05
CA ILE A 900 15.71 18.25 -10.18
C ILE A 900 16.44 19.56 -10.49
N VAL A 901 16.83 20.33 -9.48
CA VAL A 901 17.43 21.66 -9.65
C VAL A 901 18.93 21.62 -9.85
N THR A 902 19.66 20.72 -9.20
CA THR A 902 21.14 20.68 -9.24
C THR A 902 21.69 19.50 -10.04
N GLY A 903 20.86 18.49 -10.34
CA GLY A 903 21.28 17.23 -10.95
C GLY A 903 21.93 16.23 -9.98
N GLN A 904 22.02 16.55 -8.69
CA GLN A 904 22.63 15.70 -7.65
C GLN A 904 21.80 15.72 -6.35
N ALA A 905 21.99 14.72 -5.50
CA ALA A 905 21.41 14.68 -4.16
C ALA A 905 21.92 15.81 -3.26
N PRO A 906 21.19 16.20 -2.20
CA PRO A 906 21.64 17.18 -1.23
C PRO A 906 23.00 16.80 -0.61
N PRO A 907 23.93 17.76 -0.45
CA PRO A 907 25.23 17.49 0.15
C PRO A 907 25.11 17.20 1.65
N VAL A 908 26.01 16.34 2.13
CA VAL A 908 26.10 15.95 3.54
C VAL A 908 27.13 16.82 4.24
N ILE A 909 26.74 17.43 5.36
CA ILE A 909 27.58 18.35 6.11
C ILE A 909 28.13 17.63 7.35
N PRO A 910 29.46 17.41 7.43
CA PRO A 910 30.05 16.74 8.58
C PRO A 910 29.79 17.51 9.87
N ASP A 911 29.43 16.79 10.94
CA ASP A 911 29.28 17.31 12.30
C ASP A 911 28.22 18.43 12.46
N LEU A 912 27.21 18.49 11.58
CA LEU A 912 26.15 19.51 11.63
C LEU A 912 25.32 19.47 12.93
N GLN A 913 25.31 18.34 13.63
CA GLN A 913 24.62 18.18 14.92
C GLN A 913 25.26 19.02 16.05
N SER A 914 26.48 19.52 15.88
CA SER A 914 27.16 20.40 16.83
C SER A 914 26.69 21.85 16.67
N SER A 915 26.19 22.46 17.75
CA SER A 915 25.86 23.90 17.81
C SER A 915 27.04 24.78 17.41
N THR A 916 28.27 24.32 17.67
CA THR A 916 29.51 25.02 17.29
C THR A 916 29.72 24.98 15.77
N THR A 917 29.51 23.83 15.13
CA THR A 917 29.64 23.69 13.67
C THR A 917 28.60 24.54 12.95
N LEU A 918 27.33 24.47 13.38
CA LEU A 918 26.29 25.36 12.86
C LEU A 918 26.65 26.84 13.10
N GLY A 919 27.07 27.21 14.31
CA GLY A 919 27.45 28.58 14.64
C GLY A 919 28.61 29.11 13.80
N ARG A 920 29.55 28.25 13.37
CA ARG A 920 30.62 28.62 12.41
C ARG A 920 30.12 28.75 10.97
N LEU A 921 29.14 27.95 10.56
CA LEU A 921 28.49 28.04 9.24
C LEU A 921 27.69 29.35 9.11
N VAL A 922 26.88 29.69 10.13
CA VAL A 922 26.06 30.92 10.14
C VAL A 922 26.81 32.15 10.63
N GLY A 923 28.08 32.01 11.01
CA GLY A 923 28.97 33.13 11.39
C GLY A 923 28.72 33.73 12.78
N VAL A 924 28.03 33.00 13.67
CA VAL A 924 27.91 33.32 15.11
C VAL A 924 29.22 33.06 15.85
N TYR A 925 29.99 32.06 15.40
CA TYR A 925 31.30 31.69 15.93
C TYR A 925 32.41 31.93 14.91
N THR A 926 33.59 32.32 15.39
CA THR A 926 34.79 32.53 14.57
C THR A 926 35.90 31.54 14.95
N PRO A 927 36.77 31.12 14.00
CA PRO A 927 36.71 31.38 12.56
C PRO A 927 35.58 30.60 11.85
N ARG A 928 35.11 31.12 10.71
CA ARG A 928 34.13 30.46 9.82
C ARG A 928 34.72 29.21 9.16
N LEU A 929 33.85 28.31 8.69
CA LEU A 929 34.26 27.13 7.92
C LEU A 929 34.68 27.50 6.48
N PRO A 930 35.40 26.60 5.76
CA PRO A 930 35.83 26.84 4.38
C PRO A 930 34.66 27.12 3.43
N ALA A 931 34.89 27.91 2.38
CA ALA A 931 33.87 28.35 1.41
C ALA A 931 33.02 27.19 0.85
N LYS A 932 33.64 26.04 0.54
CA LYS A 932 32.92 24.86 0.06
C LYS A 932 31.86 24.35 1.04
N ALA A 933 32.17 24.30 2.34
CA ALA A 933 31.22 23.85 3.36
C ALA A 933 30.04 24.82 3.50
N ILE A 934 30.29 26.11 3.26
CA ILE A 934 29.25 27.16 3.24
C ILE A 934 28.36 26.99 2.00
N THR A 935 28.91 26.74 0.81
CA THR A 935 28.13 26.46 -0.41
C THR A 935 27.31 25.16 -0.29
N ASP A 936 27.90 24.10 0.28
CA ASP A 936 27.18 22.85 0.55
C ASP A 936 26.01 23.09 1.51
N PHE A 937 26.22 23.90 2.56
CA PHE A 937 25.17 24.32 3.49
C PHE A 937 24.05 25.12 2.82
N HIS A 938 24.38 26.04 1.92
CA HIS A 938 23.38 26.79 1.14
C HIS A 938 22.59 25.92 0.18
N THR A 939 23.24 24.92 -0.43
CA THR A 939 22.56 23.97 -1.32
C THR A 939 21.54 23.14 -0.55
N LEU A 940 21.91 22.60 0.62
CA LEU A 940 21.00 21.86 1.50
C LEU A 940 19.84 22.74 2.00
N THR A 941 20.15 23.92 2.54
CA THR A 941 19.12 24.81 3.13
C THR A 941 18.22 25.43 2.07
N GLY A 942 18.72 25.75 0.87
CA GLY A 942 17.93 26.24 -0.25
C GLY A 942 16.90 25.22 -0.75
N GLY A 943 17.33 23.96 -0.95
CA GLY A 943 16.41 22.87 -1.31
C GLY A 943 15.35 22.61 -0.23
N LEU A 944 15.74 22.75 1.04
CA LEU A 944 14.83 22.61 2.19
C LEU A 944 13.81 23.77 2.27
N VAL A 945 14.23 25.02 2.00
CA VAL A 945 13.32 26.18 1.94
C VAL A 945 12.26 26.01 0.86
N VAL A 946 12.64 25.58 -0.35
CA VAL A 946 11.69 25.32 -1.43
C VAL A 946 10.72 24.19 -1.03
N THR A 947 11.25 23.11 -0.44
CA THR A 947 10.45 21.99 0.07
C THR A 947 9.40 22.43 1.09
N CYS A 948 9.81 23.19 2.11
CA CYS A 948 8.91 23.72 3.13
C CYS A 948 7.81 24.60 2.52
N THR A 949 8.16 25.42 1.53
CA THR A 949 7.20 26.31 0.84
C THR A 949 6.14 25.52 0.06
N ILE A 950 6.54 24.44 -0.63
CA ILE A 950 5.62 23.56 -1.38
C ILE A 950 4.71 22.76 -0.43
N LEU A 951 5.28 22.16 0.62
CA LEU A 951 4.50 21.38 1.59
C LEU A 951 3.48 22.24 2.33
N TYR A 952 3.85 23.47 2.69
CA TYR A 952 2.92 24.44 3.27
C TYR A 952 1.71 24.69 2.37
N ARG A 953 1.94 24.93 1.08
CA ARG A 953 0.89 25.16 0.08
C ARG A 953 -0.10 23.99 -0.01
N ILE A 954 0.42 22.77 0.00
CA ILE A 954 -0.36 21.54 -0.05
C ILE A 954 -1.27 21.42 1.19
N VAL A 955 -0.74 21.70 2.39
CA VAL A 955 -1.49 21.65 3.64
C VAL A 955 -2.61 22.70 3.68
N GLU A 956 -2.34 23.94 3.24
CA GLU A 956 -3.36 24.99 3.15
C GLU A 956 -4.48 24.64 2.18
N TYR A 957 -4.14 24.05 1.04
CA TYR A 957 -5.11 23.57 0.05
C TYR A 957 -6.04 22.49 0.63
N PHE A 958 -5.52 21.56 1.46
CA PHE A 958 -6.36 20.56 2.13
C PHE A 958 -7.30 21.15 3.19
N LYS A 959 -6.83 22.13 3.97
CA LYS A 959 -7.69 22.81 4.96
C LYS A 959 -8.89 23.45 4.25
N LEU A 960 -8.66 24.07 3.10
CA LEU A 960 -9.70 24.68 2.27
C LEU A 960 -10.68 23.66 1.68
N LEU A 961 -10.21 22.59 1.05
CA LEU A 961 -11.10 21.59 0.44
C LEU A 961 -12.05 20.97 1.47
N LYS A 962 -11.55 20.73 2.69
CA LYS A 962 -12.36 20.27 3.81
C LYS A 962 -13.43 21.30 4.20
N GLN A 963 -13.11 22.58 4.21
CA GLN A 963 -14.03 23.68 4.55
C GLN A 963 -15.13 23.89 3.48
N ILE A 964 -14.77 23.79 2.20
CA ILE A 964 -15.71 23.84 1.07
C ILE A 964 -16.71 22.67 1.16
N ALA A 965 -16.23 21.47 1.52
CA ALA A 965 -17.08 20.29 1.70
C ALA A 965 -18.03 20.39 2.92
N THR A 966 -17.72 21.23 3.92
CA THR A 966 -18.52 21.38 5.16
C THR A 966 -19.39 22.64 5.22
N GLY A 967 -19.50 23.40 4.12
CA GLY A 967 -20.54 24.43 3.97
C GLY A 967 -20.22 25.84 4.51
N GLY A 968 -18.94 26.24 4.60
CA GLY A 968 -18.60 27.64 4.89
C GLY A 968 -17.13 28.00 4.73
N VAL A 969 -16.85 29.22 4.24
CA VAL A 969 -15.49 29.82 4.06
C VAL A 969 -15.00 30.46 5.37
N LYS A 970 -15.23 29.80 6.51
CA LYS A 970 -14.67 30.27 7.79
C LYS A 970 -13.28 29.65 7.91
N VAL A 971 -12.24 30.47 7.72
CA VAL A 971 -10.85 30.04 7.92
C VAL A 971 -10.66 29.80 9.42
N SER A 972 -10.84 28.56 9.88
CA SER A 972 -10.42 28.17 11.22
C SER A 972 -8.98 27.70 11.17
N SER A 973 -8.09 28.44 11.83
CA SER A 973 -6.80 27.90 12.22
C SER A 973 -7.02 27.10 13.49
N GLY A 974 -7.21 25.79 13.38
CA GLY A 974 -7.05 24.95 14.58
C GLY A 974 -5.56 24.86 14.86
N ILE A 975 -5.05 25.53 15.91
CA ILE A 975 -3.64 25.41 16.28
C ILE A 975 -3.37 24.02 16.84
N GLY A 976 -2.47 23.29 16.19
CA GLY A 976 -2.08 21.92 16.54
C GLY A 976 -0.67 21.58 16.07
N ILE A 977 -0.39 20.30 15.82
CA ILE A 977 0.94 19.83 15.38
C ILE A 977 1.42 20.51 14.08
N THR A 978 0.51 21.02 13.26
CA THR A 978 0.81 21.77 12.02
C THR A 978 1.55 23.08 12.26
N ASP A 979 1.34 23.74 13.39
CA ASP A 979 1.95 25.03 13.72
C ASP A 979 3.35 24.83 14.31
N CYS A 980 3.59 23.70 15.00
CA CYS A 980 4.95 23.26 15.33
C CYS A 980 5.77 22.97 14.05
N LEU A 981 5.17 22.30 13.06
CA LEU A 981 5.81 22.10 11.75
C LEU A 981 6.12 23.42 11.06
N TRP A 982 5.21 24.38 11.16
CA TRP A 982 5.42 25.70 10.59
C TRP A 982 6.54 26.48 11.29
N ALA A 983 6.62 26.45 12.63
CA ALA A 983 7.73 27.03 13.37
C ALA A 983 9.09 26.43 12.93
N ILE A 984 9.12 25.12 12.64
CA ILE A 984 10.28 24.44 12.09
C ILE A 984 10.62 24.97 10.68
N PHE A 985 9.63 25.10 9.79
CA PHE A 985 9.83 25.62 8.44
C PHE A 985 10.36 27.05 8.44
N GLN A 986 9.80 27.91 9.29
CA GLN A 986 10.26 29.28 9.47
C GLN A 986 11.65 29.34 10.14
N GLY A 987 11.97 28.39 11.03
CA GLY A 987 13.33 28.14 11.54
C GLY A 987 14.36 27.94 10.43
N VAL A 988 14.06 27.04 9.49
CA VAL A 988 14.91 26.77 8.32
C VAL A 988 15.09 28.03 7.46
N TYR A 989 14.01 28.77 7.21
CA TYR A 989 14.06 30.02 6.45
C TYR A 989 14.98 31.06 7.11
N THR A 990 14.87 31.21 8.44
CA THR A 990 15.76 32.08 9.23
C THR A 990 17.21 31.66 9.09
N ILE A 991 17.51 30.36 9.19
CA ILE A 991 18.87 29.81 9.05
C ILE A 991 19.46 30.08 7.67
N HIS A 992 18.69 29.85 6.60
CA HIS A 992 19.10 30.13 5.23
C HIS A 992 19.38 31.62 5.00
N SER A 993 18.64 32.51 5.68
CA SER A 993 18.79 33.96 5.52
C SER A 993 20.03 34.58 6.20
N PHE A 994 20.81 33.81 6.97
CA PHE A 994 21.98 34.36 7.66
C PHE A 994 23.05 34.82 6.66
N PRO A 995 23.61 36.05 6.82
CA PRO A 995 24.62 36.58 5.92
C PRO A 995 25.95 35.82 6.08
N THR A 996 26.29 35.04 5.07
CA THR A 996 27.48 34.18 5.02
C THR A 996 28.65 34.81 4.26
N ASP A 997 28.41 35.89 3.53
CA ASP A 997 29.42 36.71 2.85
C ASP A 997 29.50 38.09 3.55
N PRO A 998 30.66 38.46 4.16
CA PRO A 998 30.85 39.76 4.79
C PRO A 998 30.80 40.93 3.79
N ASP A 999 31.09 40.69 2.52
CA ASP A 999 31.21 41.72 1.48
C ASP A 999 29.90 41.90 0.68
N MET A 1000 28.82 41.23 1.09
CA MET A 1000 27.53 41.23 0.39
C MET A 1000 26.80 42.59 0.52
N PRO A 1001 26.30 43.17 -0.59
CA PRO A 1001 25.53 44.42 -0.57
C PRO A 1001 24.29 44.29 0.31
N GLY A 1002 24.09 45.20 1.26
CA GLY A 1002 22.96 45.17 2.19
C GLY A 1002 23.07 44.15 3.34
N MET A 1003 24.30 43.74 3.71
CA MET A 1003 24.57 42.79 4.80
C MET A 1003 23.87 43.16 6.11
N VAL A 1004 23.88 44.45 6.49
CA VAL A 1004 23.24 44.96 7.72
C VAL A 1004 21.73 44.67 7.70
N PHE A 1005 21.07 44.85 6.57
CA PHE A 1005 19.62 44.65 6.42
C PHE A 1005 19.23 43.18 6.52
N ARG A 1006 20.03 42.25 5.99
CA ARG A 1006 19.80 40.81 6.17
C ARG A 1006 19.90 40.42 7.64
N GLY A 1007 20.88 40.98 8.36
CA GLY A 1007 20.99 40.80 9.82
C GLY A 1007 19.77 41.33 10.60
N GLN A 1008 19.06 42.32 10.08
CA GLN A 1008 17.80 42.84 10.64
C GLN A 1008 16.61 41.94 10.24
N ILE A 1009 16.54 41.46 9.00
CA ILE A 1009 15.51 40.50 8.55
C ILE A 1009 15.54 39.23 9.41
N CYS A 1010 16.72 38.67 9.68
CA CYS A 1010 16.86 37.52 10.57
C CYS A 1010 16.28 37.79 11.97
N ALA A 1011 16.47 39.01 12.51
CA ALA A 1011 15.95 39.39 13.82
C ALA A 1011 14.41 39.31 13.86
N PHE A 1012 13.72 39.84 12.85
CA PHE A 1012 12.26 39.76 12.78
C PHE A 1012 11.75 38.33 12.55
N ASN A 1013 12.45 37.53 11.73
CA ASN A 1013 12.08 36.12 11.54
C ASN A 1013 12.24 35.28 12.82
N ILE A 1014 13.19 35.62 13.70
CA ILE A 1014 13.28 35.01 15.03
C ILE A 1014 12.03 35.32 15.86
N VAL A 1015 11.54 36.57 15.84
CA VAL A 1015 10.29 36.95 16.55
C VAL A 1015 9.12 36.13 16.02
N LYS A 1016 9.01 35.99 14.70
CA LYS A 1016 8.01 35.14 14.03
C LYS A 1016 8.08 33.69 14.52
N ASN A 1017 9.28 33.09 14.54
CA ASN A 1017 9.48 31.72 15.01
C ASN A 1017 9.04 31.52 16.46
N VAL A 1018 9.44 32.41 17.36
CA VAL A 1018 9.08 32.34 18.79
C VAL A 1018 7.58 32.52 18.99
N THR A 1019 6.93 33.34 18.17
CA THR A 1019 5.47 33.53 18.17
C THR A 1019 4.73 32.23 17.90
N HIS A 1020 5.11 31.48 16.86
CA HIS A 1020 4.49 30.21 16.51
C HIS A 1020 4.73 29.12 17.57
N ILE A 1021 5.94 29.08 18.13
CA ILE A 1021 6.27 28.20 19.25
C ILE A 1021 5.38 28.49 20.46
N LEU A 1022 5.24 29.76 20.82
CA LEU A 1022 4.42 30.20 21.95
C LEU A 1022 2.94 29.87 21.72
N ALA A 1023 2.43 30.14 20.51
CA ALA A 1023 1.06 29.83 20.12
C ALA A 1023 0.74 28.32 20.21
N ALA A 1024 1.65 27.47 19.75
CA ALA A 1024 1.50 26.02 19.83
C ALA A 1024 1.47 25.50 21.28
N CYS A 1025 2.17 26.14 22.21
CA CYS A 1025 2.08 25.80 23.64
C CYS A 1025 0.76 26.25 24.28
N MET A 1026 0.16 27.34 23.80
CA MET A 1026 -1.05 27.92 24.39
C MET A 1026 -2.36 27.32 23.84
N SER A 1027 -2.33 26.70 22.66
CA SER A 1027 -3.53 26.06 22.09
C SER A 1027 -4.08 24.93 22.96
N GLY A 1028 -3.21 24.18 23.65
CA GLY A 1028 -3.61 23.10 24.57
C GLY A 1028 -4.28 23.55 25.87
N VAL A 1029 -4.17 24.84 26.22
CA VAL A 1029 -4.82 25.44 27.40
C VAL A 1029 -6.23 25.91 27.05
N SER A 1030 -6.41 26.44 25.84
CA SER A 1030 -7.70 26.96 25.36
C SER A 1030 -8.80 25.90 25.21
N SER A 1031 -8.43 24.61 25.17
CA SER A 1031 -9.38 23.51 24.97
C SER A 1031 -9.82 22.79 26.25
N LYS A 1032 -9.23 23.08 27.43
CA LYS A 1032 -9.37 22.19 28.61
C LYS A 1032 -9.98 22.74 29.91
N GLU A 1033 -10.31 24.03 30.06
CA GLU A 1033 -10.80 24.51 31.36
C GLU A 1033 -11.97 25.51 31.31
N GLU A 1034 -13.13 25.10 31.85
CA GLU A 1034 -14.13 25.96 32.50
C GLU A 1034 -13.66 26.41 33.91
N SER A 1035 -12.36 26.71 34.07
CA SER A 1035 -11.81 27.22 35.34
C SER A 1035 -11.68 28.74 35.31
N ALA A 1036 -11.55 29.38 36.47
CA ALA A 1036 -11.45 30.84 36.62
C ALA A 1036 -10.26 31.49 35.85
N ALA A 1037 -9.34 30.71 35.28
CA ALA A 1037 -8.34 31.20 34.32
C ALA A 1037 -8.94 31.53 32.93
N GLY A 1038 -10.11 30.97 32.61
CA GLY A 1038 -10.86 31.21 31.38
C GLY A 1038 -11.46 32.62 31.24
N GLU A 1039 -11.54 33.40 32.33
CA GLU A 1039 -11.94 34.82 32.25
C GLU A 1039 -10.84 35.71 31.65
N VAL A 1040 -9.57 35.30 31.71
CA VAL A 1040 -8.45 36.08 31.13
C VAL A 1040 -8.29 35.83 29.61
N ALA A 1041 -8.86 34.74 29.09
CA ALA A 1041 -8.78 34.36 27.68
C ALA A 1041 -9.86 34.98 26.77
N GLN A 1042 -10.76 35.83 27.29
CA GLN A 1042 -11.84 36.43 26.51
C GLN A 1042 -11.43 37.65 25.63
N GLY A 1043 -10.13 37.92 25.42
CA GLY A 1043 -9.67 39.13 24.71
C GLY A 1043 -9.23 38.97 23.24
N LEU A 1044 -8.60 37.84 22.88
CA LEU A 1044 -8.04 37.61 21.53
C LEU A 1044 -7.68 36.12 21.37
N GLY A 1045 -8.13 35.44 20.32
CA GLY A 1045 -7.79 34.04 20.06
C GLY A 1045 -6.30 33.84 19.74
N VAL A 1046 -5.73 32.68 20.10
CA VAL A 1046 -4.32 32.33 19.81
C VAL A 1046 -4.02 32.41 18.30
N ASP A 1047 -5.03 32.11 17.50
CA ASP A 1047 -5.03 32.24 16.05
C ASP A 1047 -4.86 33.67 15.56
N THR A 1048 -5.71 34.57 16.06
CA THR A 1048 -5.67 35.99 15.73
C THR A 1048 -4.31 36.59 16.07
N PHE A 1049 -3.71 36.17 17.19
CA PHE A 1049 -2.37 36.56 17.60
C PHE A 1049 -1.30 36.22 16.55
N VAL A 1050 -1.28 34.97 16.07
CA VAL A 1050 -0.32 34.50 15.07
C VAL A 1050 -0.46 35.28 13.77
N VAL A 1051 -1.68 35.41 13.25
CA VAL A 1051 -1.92 36.08 11.97
C VAL A 1051 -1.51 37.56 11.99
N ILE A 1052 -1.77 38.25 13.11
CA ILE A 1052 -1.35 39.64 13.31
C ILE A 1052 0.17 39.78 13.29
N VAL A 1053 0.89 38.95 14.06
CA VAL A 1053 2.35 39.03 14.16
C VAL A 1053 3.03 38.64 12.85
N ASP A 1054 2.54 37.59 12.18
CA ASP A 1054 3.05 37.15 10.87
C ASP A 1054 2.95 38.26 9.83
N THR A 1055 1.78 38.91 9.73
CA THR A 1055 1.55 40.00 8.79
C THR A 1055 2.47 41.19 9.07
N ALA A 1056 2.64 41.54 10.35
CA ALA A 1056 3.51 42.64 10.77
C ALA A 1056 5.00 42.36 10.46
N VAL A 1057 5.48 41.15 10.79
CA VAL A 1057 6.86 40.75 10.49
C VAL A 1057 7.11 40.70 8.99
N SER A 1058 6.20 40.12 8.22
CA SER A 1058 6.32 40.03 6.76
C SER A 1058 6.32 41.39 6.09
N ALA A 1059 5.55 42.36 6.59
CA ALA A 1059 5.56 43.74 6.11
C ALA A 1059 6.95 44.39 6.28
N ILE A 1060 7.54 44.29 7.47
CA ILE A 1060 8.85 44.90 7.76
C ILE A 1060 9.97 44.19 7.00
N THR A 1061 10.00 42.86 7.03
CA THR A 1061 11.04 42.07 6.37
C THR A 1061 11.02 42.22 4.85
N SER A 1062 9.84 42.35 4.24
CA SER A 1062 9.72 42.58 2.80
C SER A 1062 10.12 44.00 2.42
N GLY A 1063 9.87 45.00 3.27
CA GLY A 1063 10.35 46.36 3.05
C GLY A 1063 11.87 46.45 3.08
N LEU A 1064 12.51 45.79 4.06
CA LEU A 1064 13.97 45.63 4.10
C LEU A 1064 14.50 44.83 2.90
N GLY A 1065 13.80 43.78 2.48
CA GLY A 1065 14.17 42.96 1.32
C GLY A 1065 14.13 43.72 0.00
N ILE A 1066 13.17 44.63 -0.18
CA ILE A 1066 13.13 45.53 -1.34
C ILE A 1066 14.36 46.45 -1.36
N LEU A 1067 14.77 47.00 -0.21
CA LEU A 1067 16.00 47.81 -0.12
C LEU A 1067 17.23 46.96 -0.45
N VAL A 1068 17.34 45.75 0.11
CA VAL A 1068 18.43 44.81 -0.16
C VAL A 1068 18.59 44.56 -1.66
N GLY A 1069 17.50 44.22 -2.36
CA GLY A 1069 17.55 44.01 -3.80
C GLY A 1069 17.95 45.28 -4.57
N GLY A 1070 17.55 46.46 -4.10
CA GLY A 1070 18.01 47.74 -4.63
C GLY A 1070 19.53 47.91 -4.54
N PHE A 1071 20.10 47.66 -3.36
CA PHE A 1071 21.55 47.73 -3.14
C PHE A 1071 22.34 46.68 -3.93
N GLU A 1072 21.82 45.45 -4.06
CA GLU A 1072 22.44 44.44 -4.92
C GLU A 1072 22.49 44.91 -6.38
N LEU A 1073 21.41 45.55 -6.87
CA LEU A 1073 21.35 46.07 -8.24
C LEU A 1073 22.24 47.31 -8.47
N ASP A 1074 22.61 48.02 -7.41
CA ASP A 1074 23.49 49.20 -7.47
C ASP A 1074 24.99 48.81 -7.42
N GLU A 1075 25.33 47.64 -6.89
CA GLU A 1075 26.70 47.17 -6.65
C GLU A 1075 27.13 46.12 -7.71
N SER A 1076 27.32 46.57 -8.96
CA SER A 1076 27.70 45.70 -10.09
C SER A 1076 29.06 44.99 -9.96
N THR A 1077 29.89 45.41 -9.00
CA THR A 1077 31.20 44.84 -8.67
C THR A 1077 31.16 43.71 -7.65
N TRP A 1078 30.00 43.41 -7.07
CA TRP A 1078 29.84 42.28 -6.16
C TRP A 1078 30.01 40.94 -6.90
N LYS A 1079 30.79 40.03 -6.31
CA LYS A 1079 31.19 38.75 -6.93
C LYS A 1079 30.01 37.91 -7.43
N ASN A 1080 28.88 37.96 -6.73
CA ASN A 1080 27.68 37.19 -7.06
C ASN A 1080 26.56 38.06 -7.66
N PHE A 1081 26.91 39.20 -8.27
CA PHE A 1081 25.94 40.11 -8.89
C PHE A 1081 25.06 39.40 -9.94
N SER A 1082 23.74 39.52 -9.79
CA SER A 1082 22.75 38.95 -10.71
C SER A 1082 21.51 39.83 -10.80
N ILE A 1083 21.31 40.45 -11.97
CA ILE A 1083 20.10 41.26 -12.22
C ILE A 1083 18.84 40.40 -12.05
N GLU A 1084 18.86 39.18 -12.58
CA GLU A 1084 17.75 38.23 -12.52
C GLU A 1084 17.46 37.78 -11.07
N GLY A 1085 18.49 37.42 -10.30
CA GLY A 1085 18.37 36.96 -8.92
C GLY A 1085 17.95 38.06 -7.93
N SER A 1086 18.44 39.28 -8.12
CA SER A 1086 18.06 40.45 -7.32
C SER A 1086 16.63 40.91 -7.65
N THR A 1087 16.26 40.93 -8.93
CA THR A 1087 14.89 41.24 -9.38
C THR A 1087 13.88 40.23 -8.85
N ALA A 1088 14.19 38.93 -8.95
CA ALA A 1088 13.38 37.86 -8.36
C ALA A 1088 13.23 38.04 -6.84
N GLY A 1089 14.29 38.43 -6.13
CA GLY A 1089 14.23 38.76 -4.70
C GLY A 1089 13.21 39.86 -4.38
N ILE A 1090 13.23 40.96 -5.14
CA ILE A 1090 12.30 42.09 -4.95
C ILE A 1090 10.85 41.66 -5.22
N VAL A 1091 10.61 40.92 -6.31
CA VAL A 1091 9.28 40.40 -6.64
C VAL A 1091 8.78 39.43 -5.56
N GLY A 1092 9.64 38.57 -5.02
CA GLY A 1092 9.32 37.68 -3.91
C GLY A 1092 8.86 38.44 -2.66
N CYS A 1093 9.52 39.56 -2.32
CA CYS A 1093 9.09 40.41 -1.21
C CYS A 1093 7.71 41.03 -1.41
N ILE A 1094 7.38 41.47 -2.64
CA ILE A 1094 6.05 42.00 -2.97
C ILE A 1094 4.99 40.91 -2.79
N LEU A 1095 5.21 39.73 -3.39
CA LEU A 1095 4.29 38.60 -3.32
C LEU A 1095 4.08 38.11 -1.89
N ASN A 1096 5.12 38.11 -1.06
CA ASN A 1096 5.01 37.70 0.34
C ASN A 1096 4.11 38.65 1.16
N VAL A 1097 4.26 39.97 1.01
CA VAL A 1097 3.36 40.96 1.64
C VAL A 1097 1.93 40.82 1.13
N VAL A 1098 1.77 40.67 -0.20
CA VAL A 1098 0.47 40.51 -0.84
C VAL A 1098 -0.27 39.32 -0.23
N LYS A 1099 0.41 38.19 -0.15
CA LYS A 1099 -0.10 36.94 0.39
C LYS A 1099 -0.53 37.10 1.86
N ASP A 1100 0.35 37.60 2.73
CA ASP A 1100 0.05 37.68 4.18
C ASP A 1100 -1.05 38.72 4.49
N VAL A 1101 -1.07 39.87 3.80
CA VAL A 1101 -2.14 40.87 3.97
C VAL A 1101 -3.49 40.34 3.48
N SER A 1102 -3.52 39.66 2.33
CA SER A 1102 -4.76 39.07 1.82
C SER A 1102 -5.27 37.95 2.74
N TYR A 1103 -4.39 37.14 3.31
CA TYR A 1103 -4.74 36.14 4.32
C TYR A 1103 -5.31 36.78 5.59
N PHE A 1104 -4.69 37.85 6.11
CA PHE A 1104 -5.18 38.59 7.27
C PHE A 1104 -6.60 39.14 7.08
N VAL A 1105 -6.89 39.73 5.92
CA VAL A 1105 -8.22 40.28 5.60
C VAL A 1105 -9.28 39.17 5.57
N LEU A 1106 -8.97 38.04 4.92
CA LEU A 1106 -9.85 36.87 4.87
C LEU A 1106 -10.12 36.29 6.26
N PHE A 1107 -9.12 36.34 7.15
CA PHE A 1107 -9.22 35.79 8.49
C PHE A 1107 -10.09 36.63 9.44
N ILE A 1108 -9.99 37.98 9.38
CA ILE A 1108 -10.68 38.88 10.33
C ILE A 1108 -12.11 39.21 9.93
N ALA A 1109 -12.45 39.18 8.63
CA ALA A 1109 -13.80 39.49 8.13
C ALA A 1109 -14.39 38.38 7.24
N PRO A 1110 -14.63 37.16 7.77
CA PRO A 1110 -15.05 36.01 6.96
C PRO A 1110 -16.51 36.07 6.45
N GLU A 1111 -17.36 36.96 7.00
CA GLU A 1111 -18.81 36.99 6.71
C GLU A 1111 -19.22 37.85 5.50
N GLU A 1112 -18.30 38.64 4.93
CA GLU A 1112 -18.54 39.43 3.71
C GLU A 1112 -18.19 38.60 2.46
N VAL A 1113 -18.94 37.51 2.25
CA VAL A 1113 -18.68 36.45 1.24
C VAL A 1113 -18.62 36.97 -0.21
N VAL A 1114 -19.20 38.13 -0.51
CA VAL A 1114 -19.20 38.74 -1.85
C VAL A 1114 -17.95 39.60 -2.11
N GLU A 1115 -17.28 40.08 -1.06
CA GLU A 1115 -15.99 40.79 -1.15
C GLU A 1115 -14.78 39.85 -0.91
N SER A 1116 -15.00 38.64 -0.35
CA SER A 1116 -13.94 37.70 0.01
C SER A 1116 -13.43 36.80 -1.12
N VAL A 1117 -14.22 36.55 -2.18
CA VAL A 1117 -13.80 35.71 -3.32
C VAL A 1117 -12.60 36.31 -4.08
N PRO A 1118 -12.59 37.61 -4.45
CA PRO A 1118 -11.40 38.25 -5.04
C PRO A 1118 -10.19 38.23 -4.10
N GLY A 1119 -10.38 38.48 -2.80
CA GLY A 1119 -9.31 38.42 -1.79
C GLY A 1119 -8.66 37.04 -1.69
N TYR A 1120 -9.47 35.99 -1.80
CA TYR A 1120 -9.03 34.61 -1.83
C TYR A 1120 -8.19 34.29 -3.09
N PHE A 1121 -8.65 34.67 -4.29
CA PHE A 1121 -7.88 34.47 -5.52
C PHE A 1121 -6.54 35.22 -5.51
N ILE A 1122 -6.52 36.42 -4.92
CA ILE A 1122 -5.29 37.21 -4.75
C ILE A 1122 -4.30 36.50 -3.81
N TRP A 1123 -4.79 35.99 -2.67
CA TRP A 1123 -3.97 35.22 -1.74
C TRP A 1123 -3.36 33.98 -2.43
N GLN A 1124 -4.17 33.24 -3.20
CA GLN A 1124 -3.72 32.05 -3.93
C GLN A 1124 -2.69 32.39 -5.02
N GLY A 1125 -2.98 33.39 -5.86
CA GLY A 1125 -2.06 33.82 -6.92
C GLY A 1125 -0.72 34.32 -6.38
N ALA A 1126 -0.73 35.03 -5.25
CA ALA A 1126 0.48 35.50 -4.61
C ALA A 1126 1.31 34.36 -3.99
N SER A 1127 0.67 33.36 -3.39
CA SER A 1127 1.32 32.14 -2.91
C SER A 1127 2.00 31.37 -4.04
N ASP A 1128 1.32 31.17 -5.17
CA ASP A 1128 1.85 30.42 -6.30
C ASP A 1128 3.01 31.16 -6.99
N GLY A 1129 2.87 32.48 -7.14
CA GLY A 1129 3.96 33.33 -7.62
C GLY A 1129 5.19 33.27 -6.73
N LEU A 1130 5.00 33.29 -5.40
CA LEU A 1130 6.11 33.26 -4.44
C LEU A 1130 6.92 31.96 -4.54
N ILE A 1131 6.26 30.81 -4.74
CA ILE A 1131 6.93 29.51 -4.95
C ILE A 1131 7.80 29.55 -6.21
N LEU A 1132 7.24 30.01 -7.33
CA LEU A 1132 7.95 30.06 -8.62
C LEU A 1132 9.18 30.97 -8.55
N VAL A 1133 9.01 32.15 -7.96
CA VAL A 1133 10.09 33.15 -7.81
C VAL A 1133 11.19 32.65 -6.87
N THR A 1134 10.84 31.93 -5.79
CA THR A 1134 11.82 31.35 -4.87
C THR A 1134 12.64 30.25 -5.54
N CYS A 1135 12.00 29.38 -6.35
CA CYS A 1135 12.70 28.35 -7.12
C CYS A 1135 13.64 28.95 -8.16
N PHE A 1136 13.17 29.96 -8.88
CA PHE A 1136 13.95 30.66 -9.89
C PHE A 1136 15.19 31.33 -9.28
N LYS A 1137 15.00 32.07 -8.18
CA LYS A 1137 16.10 32.71 -7.45
C LYS A 1137 17.15 31.69 -6.98
N TRP A 1138 16.72 30.58 -6.38
CA TRP A 1138 17.65 29.54 -5.91
C TRP A 1138 18.48 28.95 -7.05
N ARG A 1139 17.88 28.73 -8.22
CA ARG A 1139 18.60 28.25 -9.41
C ARG A 1139 19.64 29.26 -9.89
N CYS A 1140 19.30 30.55 -9.94
CA CYS A 1140 20.24 31.62 -10.29
C CYS A 1140 21.44 31.65 -9.33
N ASP A 1141 21.18 31.58 -8.03
CA ASP A 1141 22.22 31.61 -6.99
C ASP A 1141 23.15 30.37 -7.10
N PHE A 1142 22.59 29.18 -7.34
CA PHE A 1142 23.36 27.95 -7.53
C PHE A 1142 24.27 28.00 -8.77
N ASP A 1143 23.75 28.49 -9.90
CA ASP A 1143 24.52 28.58 -11.16
C ASP A 1143 25.69 29.58 -11.06
N LEU A 1144 25.59 30.59 -10.20
CA LEU A 1144 26.67 31.54 -9.91
C LEU A 1144 27.75 30.92 -9.01
N ASP A 1145 27.35 30.26 -7.93
CA ASP A 1145 28.29 29.59 -7.02
C ASP A 1145 29.08 28.48 -7.74
N ALA A 1146 28.45 27.76 -8.68
CA ALA A 1146 29.09 26.71 -9.48
C ALA A 1146 30.21 27.24 -10.40
N LYS A 1147 30.11 28.49 -10.89
CA LYS A 1147 31.12 29.12 -11.77
C LYS A 1147 32.42 29.48 -11.05
N HIS A 1148 32.39 29.58 -9.72
CA HIS A 1148 33.53 30.05 -8.92
C HIS A 1148 34.31 28.94 -8.20
N LEU A 1149 33.96 27.67 -8.41
CA LEU A 1149 34.69 26.51 -7.89
C LEU A 1149 35.82 26.08 -8.86
N PRO A 1150 37.07 25.89 -8.39
CA PRO A 1150 38.16 25.45 -9.25
C PRO A 1150 37.94 23.99 -9.70
N HIS A 1151 37.77 23.80 -11.01
CA HIS A 1151 37.75 22.55 -11.77
C HIS A 1151 37.04 21.34 -11.11
N ARG A 1152 35.79 21.10 -11.51
CA ARG A 1152 35.28 19.73 -11.69
C ARG A 1152 34.98 19.50 -13.17
N VAL A 1153 35.57 18.45 -13.72
CA VAL A 1153 35.33 17.95 -15.07
C VAL A 1153 33.85 17.54 -15.18
N LEU A 1154 33.01 18.44 -15.68
CA LEU A 1154 31.74 18.10 -16.31
C LEU A 1154 31.99 18.10 -17.82
N SER A 1155 32.62 17.03 -18.31
CA SER A 1155 32.77 16.80 -19.74
C SER A 1155 31.40 16.50 -20.35
N GLY A 1156 30.89 17.44 -21.14
CA GLY A 1156 29.98 17.19 -22.24
C GLY A 1156 28.49 17.14 -21.92
N GLN A 1157 27.86 18.31 -21.69
CA GLN A 1157 26.48 18.62 -22.17
C GLN A 1157 25.92 19.99 -21.77
N VAL A 1158 26.72 20.92 -21.23
CA VAL A 1158 26.23 22.25 -20.81
C VAL A 1158 26.43 23.34 -21.89
N GLY A 1159 27.16 23.05 -22.96
CA GLY A 1159 27.63 24.05 -23.93
C GLY A 1159 26.69 24.48 -25.06
N SER A 1160 25.47 23.95 -25.22
CA SER A 1160 24.65 24.24 -26.41
C SER A 1160 23.27 24.88 -26.17
N ARG A 1161 22.94 25.37 -24.97
CA ARG A 1161 21.64 26.00 -24.69
C ARG A 1161 21.68 27.47 -24.27
N VAL A 1162 22.74 28.20 -24.57
CA VAL A 1162 22.90 29.63 -24.17
C VAL A 1162 22.79 30.62 -25.35
N HIS A 1163 22.45 30.17 -26.57
CA HIS A 1163 22.36 31.07 -27.73
C HIS A 1163 21.01 31.13 -28.47
N SER A 1164 19.90 30.72 -27.86
CA SER A 1164 18.58 30.86 -28.52
C SER A 1164 17.41 31.15 -27.56
N LEU A 1165 17.59 32.12 -26.67
CA LEU A 1165 16.47 32.75 -25.93
C LEU A 1165 16.61 34.26 -26.08
N GLY A 1166 15.97 34.79 -27.12
CA GLY A 1166 15.72 36.19 -27.39
C GLY A 1166 14.30 36.34 -27.91
#